data_AF-A0A485KR00-F1
#
_entry.id   AF-A0A485KR00-F1
#
_cell.length_a   1.000
_cell.length_b   1.000
_cell.length_c   1.000
_cell.angle_alpha   90.00
_cell.angle_beta   90.00
_cell.angle_gamma   90.00
#
_symmetry.space_group_name_H-M   'P 1'
#
loop_
_entity.id
_entity.type
_entity.pdbx_description
1 polymer ?
#
loop_
_entity_poly.entity_id
_entity_poly.type
_entity_poly.pdbx_seq_one_letter_code
_entity_poly.pdbx_strand_id
1 'polypeptide(L)'
;MQSAAATQVLLTSSLVTQVVSFQDGLFLDLRRRFAEAKHIITCSLGFGTSHLYVLPPSFRAVPGALDQSRLPASSLMLHADHVDIRLPLHLAIVEGELGIVTRILACRPAWLTADALHCAVLHSRVDIVEHLVNLERCRRGPDDHVLFSSLPARCGSEAYAIDVAAASSTLEMVAFLHEHKVGTCSPSAMDEAAKRGHLAMVHYLHDHRDEGCTTAAMDFAAAYGHVEVAQFLHVHRPEGCSPYTLSTAAVHDQVEMVRFLLANYPWSAMRVVGACNSAANKFNVVDYLRHEIPRDAPGIEECVASMNHDALLGFVCKTSNLDLLQWVVEDRGVPLKLTKLLATDNLLVVEYLLAMAPQVVNCICPTTIQVAQSMLTKGHVIETGSLNLLCQSNQNQTVLQYIHEMCPEANFTPDAIDTAAAFGQLEIVRFLHQTRTEGCTTAAMDMAAANGFDDVVRFLHENRTEGCTTKAMDQAARNGHLETLQFLHLHRHEGCTTQALDDAASYSGRLDIVQFLHENRHEGCTSKAMEGACCRFPAIVEYLLAHRSEGCTPQALVNAVENGWLQIVQCLLQHCPELDDTQAMVAAAKRGFVAAMKLLVSHRETCTLKASWKECIAAAMNGRAYFAIEWLWKTLADIQSRDERVGLAITLLEWSPGSSWGEAPCAWKPWPTIRSQVALDRSNLVTGTSGP
;
A
#
# COMPACT_ATOMS: atom_id res chain seq x y z
N MET A 1 -50.54 -10.76 -45.00
CA MET A 1 -49.56 -10.53 -46.09
C MET A 1 -48.68 -9.29 -45.88
N GLN A 2 -49.14 -8.20 -45.26
CA GLN A 2 -48.32 -6.99 -45.06
C GLN A 2 -47.12 -7.14 -44.09
N SER A 3 -47.15 -8.10 -43.15
CA SER A 3 -46.02 -8.31 -42.21
C SER A 3 -44.84 -9.04 -42.85
N ALA A 4 -45.08 -9.99 -43.77
CA ALA A 4 -44.00 -10.75 -44.40
C ALA A 4 -43.15 -9.88 -45.34
N ALA A 5 -43.79 -8.97 -46.08
CA ALA A 5 -43.09 -8.02 -46.95
C ALA A 5 -42.26 -7.01 -46.15
N ALA A 6 -42.79 -6.50 -45.03
CA ALA A 6 -42.05 -5.59 -44.14
C ALA A 6 -40.83 -6.27 -43.50
N THR A 7 -40.96 -7.54 -43.07
CA THR A 7 -39.84 -8.33 -42.54
C THR A 7 -38.79 -8.62 -43.62
N GLN A 8 -39.21 -8.90 -44.86
CA GLN A 8 -38.29 -9.11 -45.98
C GLN A 8 -37.49 -7.83 -46.30
N VAL A 9 -38.13 -6.67 -46.26
CA VAL A 9 -37.48 -5.36 -46.48
C VAL A 9 -36.51 -5.05 -45.33
N LEU A 10 -36.90 -5.26 -44.07
CA LEU A 10 -36.06 -5.03 -42.89
C LEU A 10 -34.86 -5.99 -42.79
N LEU A 11 -34.95 -7.19 -43.37
CA LEU A 11 -33.87 -8.19 -43.40
C LEU A 11 -33.08 -8.15 -44.72
N THR A 12 -33.38 -7.23 -45.63
CA THR A 12 -32.62 -7.09 -46.87
C THR A 12 -31.20 -6.67 -46.51
N SER A 13 -30.20 -7.43 -46.96
CA SER A 13 -28.81 -7.26 -46.48
C SER A 13 -28.28 -5.84 -46.70
N SER A 14 -28.64 -5.17 -47.80
CA SER A 14 -28.22 -3.78 -48.04
C SER A 14 -28.82 -2.80 -47.02
N LEU A 15 -30.08 -3.00 -46.60
CA LEU A 15 -30.76 -2.14 -45.65
C LEU A 15 -30.25 -2.39 -44.23
N VAL A 16 -30.04 -3.65 -43.84
CA VAL A 16 -29.43 -4.01 -42.55
C VAL A 16 -28.02 -3.45 -42.45
N THR A 17 -27.20 -3.61 -43.49
CA THR A 17 -25.84 -3.06 -43.52
C THR A 17 -25.86 -1.53 -43.41
N GLN A 18 -26.79 -0.84 -44.08
CA GLN A 18 -26.95 0.61 -43.92
C GLN A 18 -27.44 0.99 -42.52
N VAL A 19 -28.46 0.33 -41.97
CA VAL A 19 -29.01 0.64 -40.63
C VAL A 19 -27.97 0.38 -39.52
N VAL A 20 -27.25 -0.75 -39.60
CA VAL A 20 -26.18 -1.10 -38.65
C VAL A 20 -25.00 -0.15 -38.80
N SER A 21 -24.70 0.35 -40.00
CA SER A 21 -23.65 1.37 -40.19
C SER A 21 -23.97 2.72 -39.53
N PHE A 22 -25.22 2.97 -39.15
CA PHE A 22 -25.67 4.19 -38.46
C PHE A 22 -26.11 3.98 -37.00
N GLN A 23 -26.04 2.76 -36.45
CA GLN A 23 -26.44 2.48 -35.07
C GLN A 23 -25.25 2.08 -34.19
N ASP A 24 -25.01 2.87 -33.13
CA ASP A 24 -24.12 2.50 -32.02
C ASP A 24 -24.72 1.38 -31.14
N GLY A 25 -25.15 0.27 -31.75
CA GLY A 25 -25.75 -0.87 -31.08
C GLY A 25 -24.72 -1.74 -30.34
N LEU A 26 -25.14 -2.35 -29.23
CA LEU A 26 -24.39 -3.39 -28.52
C LEU A 26 -25.07 -4.74 -28.79
N PHE A 27 -24.31 -5.82 -29.03
CA PHE A 27 -24.90 -7.17 -29.12
C PHE A 27 -25.67 -7.50 -27.82
N LEU A 28 -26.82 -8.15 -27.95
CA LEU A 28 -27.77 -8.36 -26.84
C LEU A 28 -27.17 -9.15 -25.68
N ASP A 29 -26.30 -10.12 -25.98
CA ASP A 29 -25.54 -10.92 -25.02
C ASP A 29 -24.53 -10.09 -24.21
N LEU A 30 -23.97 -9.04 -24.81
CA LEU A 30 -23.03 -8.13 -24.13
C LEU A 30 -23.72 -7.16 -23.16
N ARG A 31 -25.04 -6.99 -23.25
CA ARG A 31 -25.81 -6.03 -22.43
C ARG A 31 -25.60 -6.27 -20.94
N ARG A 32 -25.56 -7.54 -20.52
CA ARG A 32 -25.36 -7.92 -19.12
C ARG A 32 -23.98 -7.49 -18.61
N ARG A 33 -22.92 -7.77 -19.39
CA ARG A 33 -21.54 -7.36 -19.06
C ARG A 33 -21.42 -5.84 -18.87
N PHE A 34 -22.02 -5.06 -19.77
CA PHE A 34 -22.00 -3.59 -19.68
C PHE A 34 -22.83 -3.06 -18.52
N ALA A 35 -23.93 -3.74 -18.16
CA ALA A 35 -24.73 -3.37 -16.99
C ALA A 35 -23.98 -3.68 -15.69
N GLU A 36 -23.37 -4.87 -15.57
CA GLU A 36 -22.60 -5.26 -14.39
C GLU A 36 -21.35 -4.39 -14.19
N ALA A 37 -20.68 -3.98 -15.28
CA ALA A 37 -19.53 -3.08 -15.20
C ALA A 37 -19.86 -1.70 -14.62
N LYS A 38 -21.11 -1.22 -14.75
CA LYS A 38 -21.56 0.05 -14.14
C LYS A 38 -21.69 -0.04 -12.62
N HIS A 39 -21.77 -1.25 -12.07
CA HIS A 39 -21.89 -1.51 -10.64
C HIS A 39 -20.54 -1.82 -9.99
N ILE A 40 -19.45 -1.87 -10.77
CA ILE A 40 -18.09 -1.96 -10.24
C ILE A 40 -17.76 -0.64 -9.53
N ILE A 41 -17.22 -0.72 -8.32
CA ILE A 41 -16.76 0.45 -7.55
C ILE A 41 -15.23 0.43 -7.40
N THR A 42 -14.63 1.59 -7.17
CA THR A 42 -13.20 1.70 -6.84
C THR A 42 -13.00 1.79 -5.33
N CYS A 43 -11.99 1.09 -4.82
CA CYS A 43 -11.60 1.08 -3.41
C CYS A 43 -10.14 1.54 -3.28
N SER A 44 -9.83 2.36 -2.27
CA SER A 44 -8.47 2.77 -1.93
C SER A 44 -8.08 2.15 -0.58
N LEU A 45 -6.96 1.45 -0.53
CA LEU A 45 -6.47 0.77 0.67
C LEU A 45 -5.68 1.71 1.60
N GLY A 46 -6.08 2.98 1.78
CA GLY A 46 -5.61 3.89 2.85
C GLY A 46 -4.11 4.23 2.96
N PHE A 47 -3.21 3.47 2.34
CA PHE A 47 -1.76 3.56 2.40
C PHE A 47 -1.18 3.02 1.09
N GLY A 48 -1.15 3.86 0.04
CA GLY A 48 -0.48 3.55 -1.23
C GLY A 48 -1.31 3.85 -2.49
N THR A 49 -0.62 3.96 -3.62
CA THR A 49 -1.13 4.31 -4.97
C THR A 49 -1.94 3.19 -5.66
N SER A 50 -2.25 2.10 -4.96
CA SER A 50 -2.96 0.95 -5.54
C SER A 50 -4.47 1.09 -5.32
N HIS A 51 -5.18 1.73 -6.25
CA HIS A 51 -6.63 1.69 -6.24
C HIS A 51 -7.13 0.42 -6.94
N LEU A 52 -8.16 -0.18 -6.36
CA LEU A 52 -8.68 -1.49 -6.74
C LEU A 52 -10.09 -1.34 -7.29
N TYR A 53 -10.40 -2.07 -8.36
CA TYR A 53 -11.76 -2.32 -8.83
C TYR A 53 -12.38 -3.46 -8.01
N VAL A 54 -13.53 -3.24 -7.39
CA VAL A 54 -14.30 -4.29 -6.70
C VAL A 54 -15.23 -4.96 -7.70
N LEU A 55 -14.92 -6.22 -8.03
CA LEU A 55 -15.55 -6.99 -9.09
C LEU A 55 -16.80 -7.76 -8.60
N PRO A 56 -17.91 -7.73 -9.36
CA PRO A 56 -19.08 -8.57 -9.14
C PRO A 56 -18.76 -10.07 -9.20
N PRO A 57 -19.62 -10.94 -8.62
CA PRO A 57 -19.50 -12.41 -8.69
C PRO A 57 -19.18 -12.98 -10.08
N SER A 58 -19.73 -12.37 -11.13
CA SER A 58 -19.53 -12.77 -12.53
C SER A 58 -18.10 -12.57 -13.05
N PHE A 59 -17.31 -11.70 -12.42
CA PHE A 59 -15.92 -11.38 -12.80
C PHE A 59 -14.89 -11.89 -11.78
N ARG A 60 -15.28 -12.81 -10.86
CA ARG A 60 -14.40 -13.29 -9.78
C ARG A 60 -13.34 -14.30 -10.19
N ALA A 61 -13.48 -14.89 -11.37
CA ALA A 61 -12.52 -15.85 -11.93
C ALA A 61 -11.37 -15.18 -12.73
N VAL A 62 -11.30 -13.85 -12.74
CA VAL A 62 -10.31 -13.09 -13.50
C VAL A 62 -8.91 -13.26 -12.89
N PRO A 63 -7.89 -13.66 -13.67
CA PRO A 63 -6.51 -13.76 -13.20
C PRO A 63 -6.01 -12.45 -12.58
N GLY A 64 -5.35 -12.52 -11.42
CA GLY A 64 -4.78 -11.34 -10.75
C GLY A 64 -5.72 -10.63 -9.76
N ALA A 65 -6.90 -11.20 -9.45
CA ALA A 65 -7.78 -10.67 -8.42
C ALA A 65 -7.26 -10.97 -7.00
N LEU A 66 -7.06 -9.92 -6.20
CA LEU A 66 -6.89 -10.00 -4.75
C LEU A 66 -8.21 -10.48 -4.13
N ASP A 67 -8.16 -11.57 -3.38
CA ASP A 67 -9.32 -12.18 -2.68
C ASP A 67 -10.53 -12.45 -3.58
N GLN A 68 -10.28 -12.81 -4.86
CA GLN A 68 -11.31 -13.14 -5.87
C GLN A 68 -12.39 -12.06 -6.06
N SER A 69 -12.17 -10.82 -5.62
CA SER A 69 -13.19 -9.77 -5.65
C SER A 69 -12.63 -8.38 -5.90
N ARG A 70 -11.31 -8.20 -5.92
CA ARG A 70 -10.66 -6.90 -6.10
C ARG A 70 -9.52 -7.00 -7.10
N LEU A 71 -9.45 -6.10 -8.06
CA LEU A 71 -8.44 -6.14 -9.12
C LEU A 71 -7.73 -4.78 -9.26
N PRO A 72 -6.39 -4.71 -9.22
CA PRO A 72 -5.68 -3.44 -9.35
C PRO A 72 -5.97 -2.77 -10.69
N ALA A 73 -6.27 -1.48 -10.69
CA ALA A 73 -6.52 -0.74 -11.94
C ALA A 73 -5.32 -0.78 -12.91
N SER A 74 -4.10 -0.79 -12.36
CA SER A 74 -2.85 -0.96 -13.10
C SER A 74 -2.79 -2.27 -13.90
N SER A 75 -3.36 -3.36 -13.37
CA SER A 75 -3.43 -4.65 -14.08
C SER A 75 -4.37 -4.62 -15.27
N LEU A 76 -5.30 -3.66 -15.33
CA LEU A 76 -6.15 -3.44 -16.49
C LEU A 76 -5.58 -2.40 -17.46
N MET A 77 -4.46 -1.74 -17.14
CA MET A 77 -4.02 -0.53 -17.86
C MET A 77 -5.11 0.56 -17.88
N LEU A 78 -5.91 0.65 -16.82
CA LEU A 78 -7.01 1.62 -16.66
C LEU A 78 -6.75 2.54 -15.45
N HIS A 79 -7.43 3.69 -15.44
CA HIS A 79 -7.32 4.62 -14.31
C HIS A 79 -8.02 4.07 -13.05
N ALA A 80 -7.52 4.49 -11.90
CA ALA A 80 -7.85 3.91 -10.60
C ALA A 80 -8.82 4.80 -9.78
N ASP A 81 -8.85 6.10 -10.09
CA ASP A 81 -9.66 7.11 -9.38
C ASP A 81 -11.17 7.05 -9.70
N HIS A 82 -11.55 6.52 -10.86
CA HIS A 82 -12.94 6.42 -11.32
C HIS A 82 -13.11 5.18 -12.21
N VAL A 83 -14.36 4.77 -12.44
CA VAL A 83 -14.69 3.66 -13.32
C VAL A 83 -14.51 4.07 -14.78
N ASP A 84 -13.50 3.52 -15.46
CA ASP A 84 -13.24 3.78 -16.89
C ASP A 84 -14.33 3.14 -17.77
N ILE A 85 -14.82 3.88 -18.78
CA ILE A 85 -15.83 3.40 -19.71
C ILE A 85 -15.39 2.16 -20.52
N ARG A 86 -14.09 1.98 -20.72
CA ARG A 86 -13.48 0.86 -21.46
C ARG A 86 -13.33 -0.40 -20.61
N LEU A 87 -13.65 -0.34 -19.32
CA LEU A 87 -13.55 -1.47 -18.39
C LEU A 87 -14.15 -2.79 -18.92
N PRO A 88 -15.33 -2.81 -19.58
CA PRO A 88 -15.87 -4.05 -20.13
C PRO A 88 -14.97 -4.75 -21.17
N LEU A 89 -14.26 -3.95 -21.99
CA LEU A 89 -13.32 -4.44 -23.00
C LEU A 89 -12.06 -4.99 -22.32
N HIS A 90 -11.49 -4.24 -21.39
CA HIS A 90 -10.25 -4.65 -20.71
C HIS A 90 -10.47 -5.91 -19.86
N LEU A 91 -11.61 -6.04 -19.18
CA LEU A 91 -11.97 -7.29 -18.50
C LEU A 91 -12.03 -8.48 -19.47
N ALA A 92 -12.63 -8.30 -20.67
CA ALA A 92 -12.69 -9.35 -21.69
C ALA A 92 -11.29 -9.78 -22.15
N ILE A 93 -10.36 -8.83 -22.23
CA ILE A 93 -8.97 -9.08 -22.56
C ILE A 93 -8.30 -9.90 -21.45
N VAL A 94 -8.44 -9.51 -20.19
CA VAL A 94 -7.83 -10.25 -19.07
C VAL A 94 -8.41 -11.67 -18.96
N GLU A 95 -9.71 -11.84 -19.22
CA GLU A 95 -10.38 -13.15 -19.24
C GLU A 95 -9.92 -14.05 -20.41
N GLY A 96 -9.36 -13.47 -21.48
CA GLY A 96 -8.96 -14.21 -22.67
C GLY A 96 -10.12 -14.49 -23.65
N GLU A 97 -11.21 -13.74 -23.56
CA GLU A 97 -12.43 -13.98 -24.33
C GLU A 97 -12.40 -13.28 -25.69
N LEU A 98 -11.58 -13.79 -26.63
CA LEU A 98 -11.38 -13.20 -27.96
C LEU A 98 -12.70 -12.89 -28.68
N GLY A 99 -13.68 -13.81 -28.63
CA GLY A 99 -14.98 -13.61 -29.27
C GLY A 99 -15.76 -12.40 -28.72
N ILE A 100 -15.65 -12.13 -27.42
CA ILE A 100 -16.26 -10.95 -26.77
C ILE A 100 -15.49 -9.69 -27.18
N VAL A 101 -14.16 -9.73 -27.17
CA VAL A 101 -13.30 -8.61 -27.60
C VAL A 101 -13.64 -8.17 -29.03
N THR A 102 -13.70 -9.11 -29.99
CA THR A 102 -14.05 -8.82 -31.38
C THR A 102 -15.41 -8.13 -31.51
N ARG A 103 -16.43 -8.63 -30.79
CA ARG A 103 -17.78 -8.06 -30.83
C ARG A 103 -17.86 -6.68 -30.19
N ILE A 104 -17.17 -6.46 -29.06
CA ILE A 104 -17.10 -5.14 -28.42
C ILE A 104 -16.44 -4.14 -29.37
N LEU A 105 -15.32 -4.50 -30.00
CA LEU A 105 -14.62 -3.61 -30.94
C LEU A 105 -15.39 -3.37 -32.24
N ALA A 106 -16.19 -4.33 -32.71
CA ALA A 106 -17.11 -4.11 -33.83
C ALA A 106 -18.18 -3.05 -33.50
N CYS A 107 -18.69 -3.05 -32.26
CA CYS A 107 -19.64 -2.04 -31.78
C CYS A 107 -18.99 -0.70 -31.40
N ARG A 108 -17.73 -0.73 -30.93
CA ARG A 108 -16.99 0.42 -30.39
C ARG A 108 -15.55 0.43 -30.94
N PRO A 109 -15.36 0.71 -32.24
CA PRO A 109 -14.04 0.66 -32.87
C PRO A 109 -13.06 1.70 -32.28
N ALA A 110 -13.58 2.80 -31.73
CA ALA A 110 -12.79 3.81 -31.02
C ALA A 110 -12.12 3.30 -29.74
N TRP A 111 -12.54 2.15 -29.19
CA TRP A 111 -11.95 1.57 -27.98
C TRP A 111 -10.70 0.73 -28.27
N LEU A 112 -10.35 0.51 -29.54
CA LEU A 112 -9.05 0.00 -29.95
C LEU A 112 -7.98 1.06 -29.64
N THR A 113 -7.43 0.98 -28.44
CA THR A 113 -6.47 1.94 -27.87
C THR A 113 -5.18 1.23 -27.50
N ALA A 114 -4.08 1.98 -27.33
CA ALA A 114 -2.82 1.42 -26.84
C ALA A 114 -2.98 0.76 -25.47
N ASP A 115 -3.81 1.30 -24.58
CA ASP A 115 -4.10 0.70 -23.27
C ASP A 115 -4.70 -0.71 -23.41
N ALA A 116 -5.58 -0.93 -24.39
CA ALA A 116 -6.16 -2.24 -24.65
C ALA A 116 -5.09 -3.24 -25.16
N LEU A 117 -4.20 -2.78 -26.04
CA LEU A 117 -3.05 -3.59 -26.49
C LEU A 117 -2.11 -3.91 -25.33
N HIS A 118 -1.71 -2.92 -24.52
CA HIS A 118 -0.85 -3.11 -23.35
C HIS A 118 -1.49 -4.04 -22.32
N CYS A 119 -2.81 -3.98 -22.13
CA CYS A 119 -3.52 -4.92 -21.27
C CYS A 119 -3.42 -6.35 -21.81
N ALA A 120 -3.60 -6.56 -23.12
CA ALA A 120 -3.47 -7.87 -23.75
C ALA A 120 -2.03 -8.43 -23.65
N VAL A 121 -1.03 -7.55 -23.82
CA VAL A 121 0.40 -7.87 -23.66
C VAL A 121 0.74 -8.22 -22.22
N LEU A 122 0.30 -7.43 -21.24
CA LEU A 122 0.56 -7.65 -19.82
C LEU A 122 0.07 -9.03 -19.35
N HIS A 123 -1.09 -9.47 -19.86
CA HIS A 123 -1.69 -10.77 -19.52
C HIS A 123 -1.32 -11.88 -20.52
N SER A 124 -0.33 -11.62 -21.38
CA SER A 124 0.24 -12.60 -22.31
C SER A 124 -0.79 -13.28 -23.23
N ARG A 125 -1.81 -12.53 -23.68
CA ARG A 125 -2.88 -13.02 -24.55
C ARG A 125 -2.49 -12.89 -26.03
N VAL A 126 -1.64 -13.80 -26.52
CA VAL A 126 -1.06 -13.75 -27.88
C VAL A 126 -2.15 -13.71 -28.97
N ASP A 127 -3.20 -14.51 -28.83
CA ASP A 127 -4.35 -14.58 -29.74
C ASP A 127 -5.13 -13.26 -29.85
N ILE A 128 -5.35 -12.60 -28.70
CA ILE A 128 -5.99 -11.29 -28.64
C ILE A 128 -5.05 -10.23 -29.22
N VAL A 129 -3.76 -10.25 -28.89
CA VAL A 129 -2.77 -9.31 -29.45
C VAL A 129 -2.74 -9.42 -30.98
N GLU A 130 -2.65 -10.64 -31.53
CA GLU A 130 -2.69 -10.87 -32.97
C GLU A 130 -3.97 -10.30 -33.60
N HIS A 131 -5.12 -10.52 -32.97
CA HIS A 131 -6.38 -9.96 -33.44
C HIS A 131 -6.41 -8.43 -33.44
N LEU A 132 -5.97 -7.78 -32.35
CA LEU A 132 -5.91 -6.32 -32.23
C LEU A 132 -4.97 -5.70 -33.27
N VAL A 133 -3.82 -6.34 -33.52
CA VAL A 133 -2.84 -5.94 -34.54
C VAL A 133 -3.44 -6.04 -35.94
N ASN A 134 -4.13 -7.13 -36.25
CA ASN A 134 -4.81 -7.31 -37.53
C ASN A 134 -5.93 -6.28 -37.76
N LEU A 135 -6.72 -5.97 -36.73
CA LEU A 135 -7.74 -4.92 -36.80
C LEU A 135 -7.14 -3.54 -37.08
N GLU A 136 -6.03 -3.18 -36.43
CA GLU A 136 -5.36 -1.89 -36.65
C GLU A 136 -4.72 -1.81 -38.05
N ARG A 137 -4.16 -2.92 -38.56
CA ARG A 137 -3.67 -3.02 -39.95
C ARG A 137 -4.77 -2.76 -40.96
N CYS A 138 -5.94 -3.37 -40.76
CA CYS A 138 -7.12 -3.12 -41.61
C CYS A 138 -7.59 -1.66 -41.56
N ARG A 139 -7.38 -0.98 -40.42
CA ARG A 139 -7.79 0.42 -40.21
C ARG A 139 -6.84 1.43 -40.84
N ARG A 140 -5.51 1.20 -40.79
CA ARG A 140 -4.49 2.20 -41.19
C ARG A 140 -3.97 2.07 -42.63
N GLY A 141 -4.25 0.97 -43.33
CA GLY A 141 -3.73 0.73 -44.68
C GLY A 141 -2.25 0.31 -44.68
N PRO A 142 -1.68 -0.05 -45.85
CA PRO A 142 -0.40 -0.77 -45.96
C PRO A 142 0.88 0.07 -45.72
N ASP A 143 0.78 1.40 -45.61
CA ASP A 143 1.95 2.30 -45.66
C ASP A 143 2.51 2.72 -44.28
N ASP A 144 1.96 2.23 -43.17
CA ASP A 144 2.43 2.60 -41.82
C ASP A 144 3.45 1.57 -41.30
N HIS A 145 4.71 1.97 -41.13
CA HIS A 145 5.83 1.04 -40.92
C HIS A 145 5.94 0.44 -39.50
N VAL A 146 5.29 1.04 -38.49
CA VAL A 146 5.23 0.53 -37.10
C VAL A 146 3.84 0.78 -36.52
N LEU A 147 3.13 -0.29 -36.16
CA LEU A 147 1.78 -0.20 -35.59
C LEU A 147 1.87 0.28 -34.13
N PHE A 148 0.97 1.16 -33.70
CA PHE A 148 0.91 1.71 -32.33
C PHE A 148 2.15 2.53 -31.88
N SER A 149 2.91 3.12 -32.82
CA SER A 149 4.18 3.84 -32.56
C SER A 149 4.11 5.17 -31.80
N SER A 150 2.94 5.82 -31.70
CA SER A 150 2.82 7.21 -31.22
C SER A 150 1.62 7.48 -30.30
N LEU A 151 1.27 6.55 -29.41
CA LEU A 151 0.15 6.75 -28.50
C LEU A 151 0.66 6.99 -27.06
N PRO A 152 0.51 8.20 -26.50
CA PRO A 152 0.86 8.45 -25.11
C PRO A 152 -0.04 7.58 -24.22
N ALA A 153 0.56 6.70 -23.44
CA ALA A 153 -0.17 6.02 -22.38
C ALA A 153 -0.61 7.09 -21.37
N ARG A 154 -1.91 7.12 -21.06
CA ARG A 154 -2.52 8.19 -20.25
C ARG A 154 -2.12 8.17 -18.77
N CYS A 155 -1.24 7.25 -18.37
CA CYS A 155 -0.61 7.24 -17.05
C CYS A 155 0.59 8.21 -16.92
N GLY A 156 0.83 9.08 -17.93
CA GLY A 156 1.86 10.12 -17.85
C GLY A 156 3.29 9.63 -18.08
N SER A 157 3.47 8.34 -18.39
CA SER A 157 4.70 7.78 -18.93
C SER A 157 4.43 7.26 -20.34
N GLU A 158 5.39 7.42 -21.25
CA GLU A 158 5.38 6.71 -22.53
C GLU A 158 5.50 5.21 -22.21
N ALA A 159 4.38 4.48 -22.18
CA ALA A 159 4.42 3.03 -21.96
C ALA A 159 4.64 2.36 -23.32
N TYR A 160 5.70 1.58 -23.41
CA TYR A 160 6.15 0.88 -24.60
C TYR A 160 5.68 -0.58 -24.51
N ALA A 161 5.01 -1.10 -25.55
CA ALA A 161 4.45 -2.45 -25.52
C ALA A 161 5.51 -3.53 -25.27
N ILE A 162 6.71 -3.36 -25.82
CA ILE A 162 7.83 -4.28 -25.62
C ILE A 162 8.35 -4.21 -24.17
N ASP A 163 8.38 -3.02 -23.56
CA ASP A 163 8.81 -2.87 -22.16
C ASP A 163 7.86 -3.60 -21.20
N VAL A 164 6.54 -3.51 -21.45
CA VAL A 164 5.52 -4.24 -20.68
C VAL A 164 5.67 -5.76 -20.84
N ALA A 165 5.95 -6.22 -22.07
CA ALA A 165 6.21 -7.64 -22.35
C ALA A 165 7.51 -8.14 -21.68
N ALA A 166 8.56 -7.33 -21.69
CA ALA A 166 9.83 -7.64 -21.04
C ALA A 166 9.67 -7.73 -19.51
N ALA A 167 8.88 -6.83 -18.91
CA ALA A 167 8.55 -6.85 -17.49
C ALA A 167 7.78 -8.11 -17.06
N SER A 168 6.99 -8.72 -17.94
CA SER A 168 6.18 -9.91 -17.65
C SER A 168 6.90 -11.23 -17.95
N SER A 169 8.17 -11.20 -18.38
CA SER A 169 9.02 -12.38 -18.68
C SER A 169 8.58 -13.23 -19.87
N THR A 170 7.69 -12.75 -20.74
CA THR A 170 7.22 -13.57 -21.86
C THR A 170 8.05 -13.32 -23.12
N LEU A 171 9.11 -14.12 -23.30
CA LEU A 171 9.98 -14.06 -24.48
C LEU A 171 9.17 -14.24 -25.78
N GLU A 172 8.19 -15.14 -25.79
CA GLU A 172 7.30 -15.37 -26.93
C GLU A 172 6.53 -14.10 -27.33
N MET A 173 6.01 -13.34 -26.36
CA MET A 173 5.30 -12.08 -26.64
C MET A 173 6.25 -11.00 -27.17
N VAL A 174 7.46 -10.88 -26.59
CA VAL A 174 8.46 -9.92 -27.07
C VAL A 174 8.89 -10.27 -28.50
N ALA A 175 9.12 -11.55 -28.79
CA ALA A 175 9.44 -12.01 -30.14
C ALA A 175 8.32 -11.72 -31.12
N PHE A 176 7.06 -12.01 -30.74
CA PHE A 176 5.89 -11.70 -31.55
C PHE A 176 5.80 -10.21 -31.88
N LEU A 177 5.91 -9.34 -30.87
CA LEU A 177 5.82 -7.89 -31.04
C LEU A 177 6.94 -7.36 -31.94
N HIS A 178 8.16 -7.87 -31.78
CA HIS A 178 9.31 -7.53 -32.61
C HIS A 178 9.11 -7.95 -34.08
N GLU A 179 8.80 -9.22 -34.33
CA GLU A 179 8.58 -9.77 -35.68
C GLU A 179 7.46 -9.06 -36.43
N HIS A 180 6.39 -8.66 -35.72
CA HIS A 180 5.22 -8.01 -36.31
C HIS A 180 5.31 -6.49 -36.39
N LYS A 181 6.43 -5.88 -35.94
CA LYS A 181 6.67 -4.43 -35.88
C LYS A 181 5.56 -3.68 -35.11
N VAL A 182 5.23 -4.21 -33.94
CA VAL A 182 4.15 -3.70 -33.07
C VAL A 182 4.73 -2.99 -31.86
N GLY A 183 4.37 -1.71 -31.72
CA GLY A 183 4.84 -0.85 -30.65
C GLY A 183 6.31 -0.44 -30.80
N THR A 184 6.74 0.41 -29.90
CA THR A 184 8.13 0.84 -29.73
C THR A 184 8.72 0.16 -28.49
N CYS A 185 10.04 0.16 -28.39
CA CYS A 185 10.79 -0.31 -27.22
C CYS A 185 11.56 0.88 -26.66
N SER A 186 11.81 0.88 -25.36
CA SER A 186 12.77 1.79 -24.75
C SER A 186 13.88 1.01 -24.03
N PRO A 187 14.93 1.69 -23.55
CA PRO A 187 15.92 1.07 -22.67
C PRO A 187 15.32 0.41 -21.41
N SER A 188 14.12 0.82 -20.98
CA SER A 188 13.43 0.25 -19.82
C SER A 188 13.05 -1.23 -19.99
N ALA A 189 12.91 -1.73 -21.23
CA ALA A 189 12.69 -3.17 -21.46
C ALA A 189 13.84 -4.02 -20.89
N MET A 190 15.08 -3.64 -21.20
CA MET A 190 16.27 -4.36 -20.72
C MET A 190 16.52 -4.07 -19.24
N ASP A 191 16.25 -2.85 -18.76
CA ASP A 191 16.36 -2.50 -17.33
C ASP A 191 15.42 -3.34 -16.45
N GLU A 192 14.15 -3.50 -16.85
CA GLU A 192 13.17 -4.29 -16.09
C GLU A 192 13.41 -5.80 -16.23
N ALA A 193 13.91 -6.26 -17.38
CA ALA A 193 14.37 -7.64 -17.54
C ALA A 193 15.55 -7.96 -16.60
N ALA A 194 16.49 -7.01 -16.45
CA ALA A 194 17.63 -7.16 -15.56
C ALA A 194 17.22 -7.16 -14.08
N LYS A 195 16.29 -6.27 -13.71
CA LYS A 195 15.68 -6.24 -12.37
C LYS A 195 15.02 -7.54 -11.94
N ARG A 196 14.48 -8.32 -12.89
CA ARG A 196 13.82 -9.61 -12.64
C ARG A 196 14.73 -10.83 -12.85
N GLY A 197 15.99 -10.61 -13.24
CA GLY A 197 16.94 -11.68 -13.48
C GLY A 197 16.67 -12.52 -14.73
N HIS A 198 15.97 -11.96 -15.73
CA HIS A 198 15.59 -12.70 -16.94
C HIS A 198 16.69 -12.69 -17.99
N LEU A 199 17.76 -13.44 -17.76
CA LEU A 199 18.95 -13.47 -18.62
C LEU A 199 18.63 -13.77 -20.10
N ALA A 200 17.74 -14.72 -20.39
CA ALA A 200 17.34 -15.05 -21.77
C ALA A 200 16.65 -13.87 -22.49
N MET A 201 15.84 -13.09 -21.76
CA MET A 201 15.22 -11.87 -22.30
C MET A 201 16.28 -10.80 -22.56
N VAL A 202 17.26 -10.64 -21.67
CA VAL A 202 18.38 -9.70 -21.84
C VAL A 202 19.21 -10.05 -23.09
N HIS A 203 19.52 -11.34 -23.30
CA HIS A 203 20.16 -11.80 -24.54
C HIS A 203 19.32 -11.47 -25.78
N TYR A 204 18.02 -11.80 -25.76
CA TYR A 204 17.15 -11.55 -26.91
C TYR A 204 17.09 -10.05 -27.25
N LEU A 205 16.87 -9.19 -26.26
CA LEU A 205 16.83 -7.75 -26.46
C LEU A 205 18.18 -7.21 -26.94
N HIS A 206 19.31 -7.75 -26.47
CA HIS A 206 20.64 -7.36 -26.94
C HIS A 206 20.87 -7.74 -28.42
N ASP A 207 20.46 -8.94 -28.83
CA ASP A 207 20.73 -9.47 -30.16
C ASP A 207 19.79 -8.89 -31.24
N HIS A 208 18.59 -8.44 -30.85
CA HIS A 208 17.52 -8.06 -31.79
C HIS A 208 17.09 -6.58 -31.71
N ARG A 209 17.60 -5.80 -30.74
CA ARG A 209 17.22 -4.40 -30.52
C ARG A 209 18.43 -3.50 -30.32
N ASP A 210 18.33 -2.27 -30.79
CA ASP A 210 19.42 -1.28 -30.76
C ASP A 210 19.24 -0.23 -29.65
N GLU A 211 18.07 -0.15 -28.99
CA GLU A 211 17.80 0.85 -27.94
C GLU A 211 18.67 0.67 -26.69
N GLY A 212 19.05 -0.56 -26.39
CA GLY A 212 19.95 -0.86 -25.28
C GLY A 212 19.31 -0.83 -23.89
N CYS A 213 20.03 -0.30 -22.92
CA CYS A 213 19.70 -0.25 -21.49
C CYS A 213 20.28 1.03 -20.89
N THR A 214 19.87 1.38 -19.67
CA THR A 214 20.52 2.44 -18.91
C THR A 214 21.42 1.85 -17.82
N THR A 215 22.06 2.71 -17.01
CA THR A 215 22.75 2.25 -15.80
C THR A 215 21.80 1.54 -14.83
N ALA A 216 20.48 1.77 -14.94
CA ALA A 216 19.49 1.14 -14.08
C ALA A 216 19.45 -0.39 -14.23
N ALA A 217 19.75 -0.95 -15.42
CA ALA A 217 19.86 -2.40 -15.58
C ALA A 217 20.89 -3.02 -14.62
N MET A 218 22.07 -2.43 -14.55
CA MET A 218 23.13 -2.89 -13.66
C MET A 218 22.80 -2.60 -12.19
N ASP A 219 22.24 -1.43 -11.89
CA ASP A 219 21.82 -1.05 -10.54
C ASP A 219 20.76 -2.01 -9.98
N PHE A 220 19.76 -2.38 -10.79
CA PHE A 220 18.72 -3.32 -10.39
C PHE A 220 19.25 -4.74 -10.29
N ALA A 221 20.05 -5.21 -11.26
CA ALA A 221 20.71 -6.51 -11.16
C ALA A 221 21.53 -6.60 -9.85
N ALA A 222 22.21 -5.51 -9.47
CA ALA A 222 22.97 -5.44 -8.23
C ALA A 222 22.09 -5.43 -6.97
N ALA A 223 20.98 -4.70 -6.98
CA ALA A 223 20.04 -4.63 -5.86
C ALA A 223 19.40 -6.01 -5.55
N TYR A 224 19.02 -6.75 -6.59
CA TYR A 224 18.33 -8.04 -6.47
C TYR A 224 19.25 -9.26 -6.55
N GLY A 225 20.57 -9.06 -6.70
CA GLY A 225 21.56 -10.14 -6.66
C GLY A 225 21.67 -10.98 -7.93
N HIS A 226 21.30 -10.45 -9.10
CA HIS A 226 21.37 -11.15 -10.38
C HIS A 226 22.77 -11.04 -10.99
N VAL A 227 23.73 -11.79 -10.43
CA VAL A 227 25.16 -11.74 -10.80
C VAL A 227 25.40 -12.08 -12.27
N GLU A 228 24.70 -13.09 -12.81
CA GLU A 228 24.86 -13.53 -14.20
C GLU A 228 24.41 -12.45 -15.19
N VAL A 229 23.33 -11.74 -14.87
CA VAL A 229 22.87 -10.60 -15.66
C VAL A 229 23.89 -9.46 -15.58
N ALA A 230 24.40 -9.13 -14.39
CA ALA A 230 25.42 -8.10 -14.22
C ALA A 230 26.72 -8.42 -14.98
N GLN A 231 27.17 -9.68 -14.95
CA GLN A 231 28.32 -10.14 -15.73
C GLN A 231 28.09 -9.98 -17.24
N PHE A 232 26.91 -10.38 -17.74
CA PHE A 232 26.56 -10.22 -19.15
C PHE A 232 26.58 -8.74 -19.56
N LEU A 233 25.90 -7.89 -18.79
CA LEU A 233 25.82 -6.45 -19.05
C LEU A 233 27.21 -5.80 -19.03
N HIS A 234 28.07 -6.16 -18.07
CA HIS A 234 29.43 -5.64 -17.99
C HIS A 234 30.28 -5.94 -19.23
N VAL A 235 30.13 -7.13 -19.81
CA VAL A 235 30.91 -7.56 -20.98
C VAL A 235 30.37 -6.97 -22.28
N HIS A 236 29.05 -6.85 -22.42
CA HIS A 236 28.41 -6.56 -23.71
C HIS A 236 27.86 -5.14 -23.83
N ARG A 237 27.80 -4.36 -22.75
CA ARG A 237 27.10 -3.06 -22.71
C ARG A 237 28.00 -1.96 -22.12
N PRO A 238 28.15 -0.80 -22.80
CA PRO A 238 29.08 0.25 -22.37
C PRO A 238 28.55 1.14 -21.24
N GLU A 239 27.26 1.09 -20.89
CA GLU A 239 26.62 2.02 -19.96
C GLU A 239 27.14 1.88 -18.52
N GLY A 240 27.55 0.68 -18.11
CA GLY A 240 28.12 0.42 -16.79
C GLY A 240 27.09 0.52 -15.65
N CYS A 241 27.56 0.94 -14.48
CA CYS A 241 26.76 1.02 -13.25
C CYS A 241 26.74 2.44 -12.69
N SER A 242 25.73 2.78 -11.91
CA SER A 242 25.71 4.08 -11.23
C SER A 242 26.68 4.12 -10.05
N PRO A 243 27.07 5.32 -9.58
CA PRO A 243 27.89 5.48 -8.39
C PRO A 243 27.27 4.95 -7.08
N TYR A 244 25.99 4.55 -7.08
CA TYR A 244 25.27 4.03 -5.91
C TYR A 244 25.04 2.51 -5.97
N THR A 245 25.46 1.85 -7.05
CA THR A 245 25.31 0.40 -7.26
C THR A 245 25.93 -0.39 -6.13
N LEU A 246 27.17 -0.07 -5.74
CA LEU A 246 27.88 -0.74 -4.67
C LEU A 246 27.14 -0.63 -3.33
N SER A 247 26.65 0.57 -2.99
CA SER A 247 25.85 0.74 -1.78
C SER A 247 24.52 -0.01 -1.85
N THR A 248 23.89 -0.08 -3.02
CA THR A 248 22.60 -0.77 -3.18
C THR A 248 22.76 -2.28 -3.03
N ALA A 249 23.80 -2.87 -3.61
CA ALA A 249 24.16 -4.28 -3.38
C ALA A 249 24.46 -4.55 -1.90
N ALA A 250 25.16 -3.62 -1.25
CA ALA A 250 25.51 -3.71 0.16
C ALA A 250 24.29 -3.62 1.09
N VAL A 251 23.29 -2.77 0.79
CA VAL A 251 21.99 -2.71 1.52
C VAL A 251 21.24 -4.03 1.46
N HIS A 252 21.39 -4.81 0.38
CA HIS A 252 20.65 -6.05 0.18
C HIS A 252 21.47 -7.30 0.54
N ASP A 253 22.63 -7.14 1.17
CA ASP A 253 23.55 -8.23 1.60
C ASP A 253 24.05 -9.13 0.44
N GLN A 254 24.22 -8.56 -0.75
CA GLN A 254 24.61 -9.29 -1.96
C GLN A 254 26.13 -9.45 -2.07
N VAL A 255 26.73 -10.37 -1.32
CA VAL A 255 28.20 -10.56 -1.24
C VAL A 255 28.86 -10.79 -2.61
N GLU A 256 28.36 -11.75 -3.38
CA GLU A 256 28.94 -12.07 -4.69
C GLU A 256 28.83 -10.92 -5.69
N MET A 257 27.76 -10.12 -5.58
CA MET A 257 27.61 -8.90 -6.37
C MET A 257 28.62 -7.83 -5.91
N VAL A 258 28.77 -7.60 -4.61
CA VAL A 258 29.75 -6.66 -4.06
C VAL A 258 31.17 -7.04 -4.48
N ARG A 259 31.49 -8.33 -4.44
CA ARG A 259 32.75 -8.91 -4.94
C ARG A 259 32.96 -8.60 -6.41
N PHE A 260 31.97 -8.89 -7.25
CA PHE A 260 32.01 -8.60 -8.67
C PHE A 260 32.22 -7.11 -8.94
N LEU A 261 31.52 -6.22 -8.24
CA LEU A 261 31.60 -4.77 -8.42
C LEU A 261 32.95 -4.20 -7.98
N LEU A 262 33.54 -4.69 -6.88
CA LEU A 262 34.85 -4.24 -6.42
C LEU A 262 35.99 -4.72 -7.31
N ALA A 263 35.87 -5.91 -7.90
CA ALA A 263 36.88 -6.46 -8.79
C ALA A 263 36.94 -5.76 -10.16
N ASN A 264 35.79 -5.27 -10.66
CA ASN A 264 35.67 -4.79 -12.04
C ASN A 264 35.52 -3.27 -12.19
N TYR A 265 35.27 -2.52 -11.11
CA TYR A 265 35.07 -1.07 -11.17
C TYR A 265 35.94 -0.30 -10.18
N PRO A 266 36.53 0.84 -10.58
CA PRO A 266 37.28 1.69 -9.67
C PRO A 266 36.33 2.53 -8.81
N TRP A 267 36.27 2.24 -7.51
CA TRP A 267 35.46 2.99 -6.56
C TRP A 267 36.29 4.02 -5.81
N SER A 268 35.74 5.22 -5.59
CA SER A 268 36.37 6.17 -4.69
C SER A 268 36.18 5.73 -3.23
N ALA A 269 37.15 6.09 -2.40
CA ALA A 269 37.09 6.04 -0.94
C ALA A 269 35.70 6.31 -0.36
N MET A 270 35.14 7.47 -0.69
CA MET A 270 33.83 7.94 -0.19
C MET A 270 32.66 7.03 -0.61
N ARG A 271 32.75 6.33 -1.76
CA ARG A 271 31.69 5.43 -2.24
C ARG A 271 31.76 4.06 -1.56
N VAL A 272 32.97 3.57 -1.31
CA VAL A 272 33.18 2.38 -0.47
C VAL A 272 32.67 2.65 0.95
N VAL A 273 32.97 3.82 1.52
CA VAL A 273 32.39 4.31 2.79
C VAL A 273 30.86 4.32 2.76
N GLY A 274 30.27 4.89 1.71
CA GLY A 274 28.82 4.91 1.54
C GLY A 274 28.21 3.50 1.51
N ALA A 275 28.87 2.54 0.87
CA ALA A 275 28.42 1.15 0.82
C ALA A 275 28.51 0.44 2.17
N CYS A 276 29.63 0.59 2.89
CA CYS A 276 29.79 0.08 4.25
C CYS A 276 28.74 0.66 5.22
N ASN A 277 28.48 1.96 5.18
CA ASN A 277 27.43 2.59 5.99
C ASN A 277 26.04 2.07 5.64
N SER A 278 25.79 1.80 4.35
CA SER A 278 24.52 1.24 3.89
C SER A 278 24.37 -0.24 4.28
N ALA A 279 25.48 -0.94 4.51
CA ALA A 279 25.55 -2.30 5.03
C ALA A 279 25.52 -2.38 6.56
N ALA A 280 25.12 -1.32 7.29
CA ALA A 280 25.19 -1.24 8.76
C ALA A 280 24.51 -2.41 9.51
N ASN A 281 23.66 -3.22 8.83
CA ASN A 281 23.09 -4.45 9.35
C ASN A 281 23.21 -5.66 8.39
N LYS A 282 24.17 -5.64 7.45
CA LYS A 282 24.36 -6.64 6.38
C LYS A 282 25.72 -7.29 6.50
N PHE A 283 25.76 -8.31 7.34
CA PHE A 283 26.97 -8.75 8.03
C PHE A 283 27.91 -9.58 7.16
N ASN A 284 27.37 -10.27 6.16
CA ASN A 284 28.19 -11.01 5.21
C ASN A 284 28.95 -10.03 4.32
N VAL A 285 28.29 -8.95 3.88
CA VAL A 285 28.95 -7.87 3.14
C VAL A 285 29.97 -7.14 4.01
N VAL A 286 29.65 -6.83 5.28
CA VAL A 286 30.61 -6.19 6.20
C VAL A 286 31.86 -7.06 6.41
N ASP A 287 31.70 -8.37 6.61
CA ASP A 287 32.82 -9.30 6.78
C ASP A 287 33.66 -9.43 5.50
N TYR A 288 33.02 -9.48 4.33
CA TYR A 288 33.73 -9.50 3.05
C TYR A 288 34.53 -8.21 2.81
N LEU A 289 33.91 -7.04 3.02
CA LEU A 289 34.55 -5.74 2.86
C LEU A 289 35.74 -5.57 3.83
N ARG A 290 35.70 -6.19 5.01
CA ARG A 290 36.82 -6.20 5.98
C ARG A 290 38.08 -6.87 5.44
N HIS A 291 37.94 -7.99 4.73
CA HIS A 291 39.09 -8.80 4.31
C HIS A 291 39.74 -8.31 3.01
N GLU A 292 38.94 -7.75 2.10
CA GLU A 292 39.39 -7.45 0.74
C GLU A 292 39.79 -5.99 0.51
N ILE A 293 39.42 -5.06 1.41
CA ILE A 293 39.81 -3.66 1.23
C ILE A 293 41.15 -3.38 1.97
N PRO A 294 42.19 -2.87 1.28
CA PRO A 294 43.45 -2.51 1.92
C PRO A 294 43.26 -1.45 3.00
N ARG A 295 43.86 -1.64 4.19
CA ARG A 295 43.80 -0.69 5.32
C ARG A 295 44.23 0.73 4.96
N ASP A 296 45.08 0.87 3.95
CA ASP A 296 45.66 2.14 3.53
C ASP A 296 44.76 2.96 2.58
N ALA A 297 43.57 2.44 2.22
CA ALA A 297 42.63 3.18 1.39
C ALA A 297 41.96 4.31 2.20
N PRO A 298 42.10 5.59 1.77
CA PRO A 298 41.64 6.73 2.56
C PRO A 298 40.13 6.65 2.83
N GLY A 299 39.70 6.96 4.05
CA GLY A 299 38.27 7.07 4.42
C GLY A 299 37.63 5.82 5.04
N ILE A 300 38.25 4.64 4.98
CA ILE A 300 37.67 3.42 5.59
C ILE A 300 37.66 3.50 7.11
N GLU A 301 38.71 4.02 7.73
CA GLU A 301 38.76 4.26 9.18
C GLU A 301 37.63 5.20 9.64
N GLU A 302 37.30 6.22 8.82
CA GLU A 302 36.21 7.16 9.07
C GLU A 302 34.83 6.51 8.86
N CYS A 303 34.71 5.61 7.89
CA CYS A 303 33.51 4.79 7.66
C CYS A 303 33.20 3.89 8.84
N VAL A 304 34.23 3.14 9.27
CA VAL A 304 34.23 2.32 10.46
C VAL A 304 33.79 3.24 11.61
N ALA A 305 34.51 4.30 11.95
CA ALA A 305 34.15 5.24 13.01
C ALA A 305 32.69 5.75 12.99
N SER A 306 32.06 5.89 11.81
CA SER A 306 30.66 6.34 11.65
C SER A 306 29.57 5.28 11.87
N MET A 307 29.90 3.98 11.94
CA MET A 307 28.91 2.92 12.21
C MET A 307 28.36 3.03 13.64
N ASN A 308 27.04 2.85 13.80
CA ASN A 308 26.41 2.85 15.12
C ASN A 308 26.93 1.68 15.97
N HIS A 309 27.76 2.01 16.96
CA HIS A 309 28.44 1.06 17.84
C HIS A 309 27.48 0.13 18.59
N ASP A 310 26.28 0.63 18.96
CA ASP A 310 25.28 -0.14 19.70
C ASP A 310 24.61 -1.19 18.82
N ALA A 311 24.33 -0.85 17.56
CA ALA A 311 23.72 -1.77 16.60
C ALA A 311 24.70 -2.89 16.23
N LEU A 312 25.98 -2.55 16.08
CA LEU A 312 27.04 -3.50 15.75
C LEU A 312 27.28 -4.51 16.88
N LEU A 313 27.37 -4.04 18.13
CA LEU A 313 27.49 -4.93 19.30
C LEU A 313 26.22 -5.78 19.50
N GLY A 314 25.04 -5.19 19.30
CA GLY A 314 23.77 -5.92 19.32
C GLY A 314 23.73 -7.08 18.32
N PHE A 315 24.25 -6.87 17.12
CA PHE A 315 24.35 -7.94 16.15
C PHE A 315 25.35 -9.01 16.55
N VAL A 316 26.56 -8.62 16.93
CA VAL A 316 27.62 -9.56 17.35
C VAL A 316 27.12 -10.49 18.45
N CYS A 317 26.38 -9.95 19.41
CA CYS A 317 25.73 -10.70 20.48
C CYS A 317 24.69 -11.71 19.97
N LYS A 318 23.92 -11.32 18.94
CA LYS A 318 22.89 -12.18 18.33
C LYS A 318 23.48 -13.28 17.44
N THR A 319 24.59 -13.03 16.76
CA THR A 319 25.20 -13.97 15.80
C THR A 319 26.42 -14.68 16.30
N SER A 320 26.81 -14.44 17.55
CA SER A 320 27.93 -15.16 18.17
C SER A 320 29.27 -14.95 17.44
N ASN A 321 29.42 -13.87 16.67
CA ASN A 321 30.60 -13.65 15.82
C ASN A 321 31.75 -13.03 16.65
N LEU A 322 32.59 -13.88 17.22
CA LEU A 322 33.72 -13.48 18.06
C LEU A 322 34.80 -12.71 17.27
N ASP A 323 35.03 -13.04 16.00
CA ASP A 323 36.06 -12.37 15.19
C ASP A 323 35.66 -10.92 14.87
N LEU A 324 34.37 -10.69 14.64
CA LEU A 324 33.83 -9.33 14.48
C LEU A 324 33.88 -8.58 15.81
N LEU A 325 33.59 -9.25 16.94
CA LEU A 325 33.68 -8.65 18.27
C LEU A 325 35.11 -8.16 18.58
N GLN A 326 36.10 -9.03 18.39
CA GLN A 326 37.51 -8.73 18.67
C GLN A 326 37.95 -7.50 17.88
N TRP A 327 37.61 -7.45 16.59
CA TRP A 327 37.90 -6.31 15.76
C TRP A 327 37.24 -5.02 16.26
N VAL A 328 35.94 -5.05 16.61
CA VAL A 328 35.24 -3.86 17.14
C VAL A 328 35.92 -3.34 18.41
N VAL A 329 36.31 -4.23 19.31
CA VAL A 329 36.96 -3.87 20.58
C VAL A 329 38.38 -3.36 20.38
N GLU A 330 39.18 -4.00 19.53
CA GLU A 330 40.58 -3.61 19.26
C GLU A 330 40.68 -2.28 18.52
N ASP A 331 39.79 -2.02 17.57
CA ASP A 331 39.86 -0.85 16.70
C ASP A 331 39.21 0.40 17.32
N ARG A 332 38.10 0.24 18.07
CA ARG A 332 37.31 1.37 18.58
C ARG A 332 37.21 1.48 20.09
N GLY A 333 37.57 0.43 20.81
CA GLY A 333 37.20 0.26 22.21
C GLY A 333 35.69 0.07 22.39
N VAL A 334 35.27 -0.31 23.59
CA VAL A 334 33.83 -0.50 23.88
C VAL A 334 33.24 0.79 24.46
N PRO A 335 32.09 1.29 23.95
CA PRO A 335 31.47 2.51 24.43
C PRO A 335 31.16 2.42 25.92
N LEU A 336 31.37 3.53 26.63
CA LEU A 336 31.18 3.64 28.08
C LEU A 336 29.72 3.44 28.53
N LYS A 337 28.76 3.56 27.61
CA LYS A 337 27.32 3.38 27.87
C LYS A 337 26.60 2.96 26.58
N LEU A 338 25.96 1.80 26.59
CA LEU A 338 25.07 1.38 25.49
C LEU A 338 23.68 1.97 25.69
N THR A 339 23.01 2.31 24.59
CA THR A 339 21.60 2.77 24.63
C THR A 339 20.60 1.62 24.71
N LYS A 340 21.02 0.37 24.44
CA LYS A 340 20.17 -0.83 24.45
C LYS A 340 20.84 -2.01 25.18
N LEU A 341 20.01 -2.88 25.75
CA LEU A 341 20.45 -4.15 26.33
C LEU A 341 20.89 -5.13 25.23
N LEU A 342 21.99 -5.83 25.47
CA LEU A 342 22.56 -6.88 24.64
C LEU A 342 22.12 -8.24 25.17
N ALA A 343 21.14 -8.87 24.51
CA ALA A 343 20.81 -10.27 24.79
C ALA A 343 21.75 -11.20 24.02
N THR A 344 22.40 -12.14 24.72
CA THR A 344 23.25 -13.15 24.09
C THR A 344 23.26 -14.43 24.92
N ASP A 345 23.29 -15.56 24.20
CA ASP A 345 23.46 -16.90 24.74
C ASP A 345 24.92 -17.37 24.73
N ASN A 346 25.81 -16.61 24.08
CA ASN A 346 27.18 -17.03 23.82
C ASN A 346 28.14 -16.63 24.94
N LEU A 347 28.63 -17.66 25.64
CA LEU A 347 29.57 -17.49 26.74
C LEU A 347 30.89 -16.82 26.30
N LEU A 348 31.43 -17.14 25.13
CA LEU A 348 32.72 -16.60 24.66
C LEU A 348 32.63 -15.10 24.37
N VAL A 349 31.54 -14.66 23.74
CA VAL A 349 31.25 -13.24 23.50
C VAL A 349 31.19 -12.50 24.84
N VAL A 350 30.50 -13.07 25.82
CA VAL A 350 30.35 -12.46 27.15
C VAL A 350 31.66 -12.45 27.92
N GLU A 351 32.43 -13.54 27.92
CA GLU A 351 33.74 -13.59 28.58
C GLU A 351 34.73 -12.59 27.99
N TYR A 352 34.72 -12.42 26.67
CA TYR A 352 35.54 -11.43 25.99
C TYR A 352 35.11 -10.00 26.36
N LEU A 353 33.81 -9.70 26.32
CA LEU A 353 33.27 -8.41 26.74
C LEU A 353 33.57 -8.10 28.22
N LEU A 354 33.43 -9.09 29.11
CA LEU A 354 33.75 -8.97 30.54
C LEU A 354 35.23 -8.66 30.77
N ALA A 355 36.12 -9.26 29.97
CA ALA A 355 37.56 -9.06 30.09
C ALA A 355 38.02 -7.70 29.57
N MET A 356 37.46 -7.24 28.45
CA MET A 356 37.91 -6.03 27.77
C MET A 356 37.13 -4.76 28.17
N ALA A 357 35.88 -4.91 28.63
CA ALA A 357 34.98 -3.80 28.90
C ALA A 357 33.97 -4.11 30.04
N PRO A 358 34.46 -4.23 31.29
CA PRO A 358 33.63 -4.54 32.45
C PRO A 358 32.49 -3.52 32.70
N GLN A 359 32.59 -2.30 32.17
CA GLN A 359 31.56 -1.27 32.26
C GLN A 359 30.27 -1.58 31.47
N VAL A 360 30.33 -2.44 30.46
CA VAL A 360 29.18 -2.76 29.58
C VAL A 360 28.36 -3.95 30.09
N VAL A 361 28.85 -4.60 31.14
CA VAL A 361 28.25 -5.80 31.73
C VAL A 361 26.83 -5.56 32.22
N ASN A 362 26.56 -4.38 32.75
CA ASN A 362 25.22 -3.97 33.21
C ASN A 362 24.21 -3.87 32.05
N CYS A 363 24.69 -3.84 30.80
CA CYS A 363 23.87 -3.85 29.60
C CYS A 363 23.68 -5.26 29.01
N ILE A 364 24.33 -6.29 29.56
CA ILE A 364 24.22 -7.66 29.05
C ILE A 364 23.04 -8.37 29.74
N CYS A 365 22.17 -8.96 28.93
CA CYS A 365 21.08 -9.80 29.40
C CYS A 365 21.47 -11.28 29.21
N PRO A 366 21.67 -12.04 30.30
CA PRO A 366 22.08 -13.44 30.22
C PRO A 366 20.89 -14.31 29.83
N THR A 367 20.81 -14.76 28.57
CA THR A 367 19.71 -15.64 28.11
C THR A 367 19.96 -17.12 28.36
N THR A 368 21.12 -17.50 28.93
CA THR A 368 21.45 -18.88 29.33
C THR A 368 22.03 -18.93 30.74
N ILE A 369 21.89 -20.10 31.38
CA ILE A 369 22.43 -20.35 32.72
C ILE A 369 23.97 -20.21 32.74
N GLN A 370 24.65 -20.65 31.69
CA GLN A 370 26.11 -20.56 31.59
C GLN A 370 26.59 -19.11 31.61
N VAL A 371 25.92 -18.24 30.84
CA VAL A 371 26.22 -16.82 30.80
C VAL A 371 25.91 -16.17 32.15
N ALA A 372 24.74 -16.46 32.74
CA ALA A 372 24.37 -15.98 34.07
C ALA A 372 25.40 -16.41 35.13
N GLN A 373 25.80 -17.68 35.14
CA GLN A 373 26.81 -18.22 36.06
C GLN A 373 28.16 -17.49 35.92
N SER A 374 28.66 -17.29 34.70
CA SER A 374 29.90 -16.55 34.45
C SER A 374 29.82 -15.11 34.97
N MET A 375 28.71 -14.41 34.72
CA MET A 375 28.51 -13.04 35.22
C MET A 375 28.47 -12.99 36.75
N LEU A 376 27.73 -13.89 37.39
CA LEU A 376 27.57 -13.92 38.85
C LEU A 376 28.86 -14.34 39.58
N THR A 377 29.58 -15.35 39.08
CA THR A 377 30.86 -15.80 39.68
C THR A 377 31.94 -14.71 39.64
N LYS A 378 31.88 -13.80 38.68
CA LYS A 378 32.76 -12.63 38.56
C LYS A 378 32.28 -11.42 39.39
N GLY A 379 31.20 -11.56 40.16
CA GLY A 379 30.71 -10.54 41.08
C GLY A 379 29.86 -9.45 40.42
N HIS A 380 29.34 -9.68 39.21
CA HIS A 380 28.50 -8.71 38.53
C HIS A 380 27.04 -8.81 38.98
N VAL A 381 26.40 -7.65 39.12
CA VAL A 381 24.97 -7.55 39.46
C VAL A 381 24.16 -7.51 38.17
N ILE A 382 23.11 -8.33 38.11
CA ILE A 382 22.17 -8.33 36.99
C ILE A 382 21.13 -7.24 37.23
N GLU A 383 21.11 -6.24 36.36
CA GLU A 383 20.22 -5.07 36.46
C GLU A 383 18.74 -5.42 36.18
N THR A 384 17.84 -4.57 36.69
CA THR A 384 16.38 -4.68 36.54
C THR A 384 15.94 -4.82 35.08
N GLY A 385 16.56 -4.06 34.17
CA GLY A 385 16.26 -4.09 32.75
C GLY A 385 16.51 -5.46 32.10
N SER A 386 17.60 -6.13 32.48
CA SER A 386 17.91 -7.49 32.01
C SER A 386 16.91 -8.50 32.57
N LEU A 387 16.53 -8.38 33.85
CA LEU A 387 15.50 -9.23 34.46
C LEU A 387 14.14 -9.08 33.76
N ASN A 388 13.72 -7.85 33.46
CA ASN A 388 12.47 -7.59 32.75
C ASN A 388 12.50 -8.16 31.33
N LEU A 389 13.64 -8.06 30.63
CA LEU A 389 13.80 -8.65 29.30
C LEU A 389 13.70 -10.18 29.33
N LEU A 390 14.28 -10.83 30.34
CA LEU A 390 14.15 -12.28 30.52
C LEU A 390 12.69 -12.68 30.74
N CYS A 391 11.91 -11.87 31.45
CA CYS A 391 10.48 -12.13 31.72
C CYS A 391 9.60 -12.16 30.46
N GLN A 392 10.07 -11.70 29.30
CA GLN A 392 9.28 -11.67 28.05
C GLN A 392 9.08 -13.05 27.40
N SER A 393 9.85 -14.07 27.79
CA SER A 393 9.79 -15.40 27.16
C SER A 393 9.98 -16.52 28.18
N ASN A 394 9.07 -17.49 28.20
CA ASN A 394 9.13 -18.70 29.01
C ASN A 394 10.41 -19.51 28.81
N GLN A 395 11.10 -19.36 27.68
CA GLN A 395 12.40 -20.01 27.44
C GLN A 395 13.46 -19.57 28.47
N ASN A 396 13.32 -18.38 29.05
CA ASN A 396 14.23 -17.83 30.05
C ASN A 396 13.84 -18.20 31.50
N GLN A 397 12.77 -18.99 31.70
CA GLN A 397 12.29 -19.34 33.04
C GLN A 397 13.38 -20.01 33.90
N THR A 398 14.14 -20.95 33.32
CA THR A 398 15.22 -21.65 34.02
C THR A 398 16.37 -20.72 34.39
N VAL A 399 16.65 -19.71 33.56
CA VAL A 399 17.66 -18.69 33.84
C VAL A 399 17.20 -17.77 34.96
N LEU A 400 15.93 -17.34 34.94
CA LEU A 400 15.34 -16.54 36.02
C LEU A 400 15.35 -17.29 37.36
N GLN A 401 15.00 -18.58 37.36
CA GLN A 401 15.09 -19.44 38.54
C GLN A 401 16.51 -19.53 39.08
N TYR A 402 17.48 -19.77 38.20
CA TYR A 402 18.90 -19.82 38.58
C TYR A 402 19.39 -18.49 39.17
N ILE A 403 19.05 -17.35 38.55
CA ILE A 403 19.41 -16.02 39.05
C ILE A 403 18.78 -15.77 40.43
N HIS A 404 17.52 -16.15 40.61
CA HIS A 404 16.83 -16.02 41.90
C HIS A 404 17.50 -16.85 43.02
N GLU A 405 17.86 -18.10 42.74
CA GLU A 405 18.52 -18.99 43.70
C GLU A 405 19.93 -18.53 44.07
N MET A 406 20.70 -18.08 43.08
CA MET A 406 22.10 -17.68 43.28
C MET A 406 22.27 -16.25 43.77
N CYS A 407 21.28 -15.37 43.51
CA CYS A 407 21.30 -13.96 43.91
C CYS A 407 19.94 -13.52 44.46
N PRO A 408 19.62 -13.84 45.73
CA PRO A 408 18.35 -13.43 46.35
C PRO A 408 18.17 -11.90 46.42
N GLU A 409 19.28 -11.16 46.46
CA GLU A 409 19.33 -9.69 46.46
C GLU A 409 19.13 -9.07 45.06
N ALA A 410 18.94 -9.88 44.02
CA ALA A 410 18.59 -9.38 42.69
C ALA A 410 17.36 -8.46 42.78
N ASN A 411 17.48 -7.28 42.16
CA ASN A 411 16.49 -6.22 42.25
C ASN A 411 15.32 -6.48 41.29
N PHE A 412 14.45 -7.44 41.62
CA PHE A 412 13.17 -7.58 40.93
C PHE A 412 12.25 -6.42 41.33
N THR A 413 11.54 -5.84 40.35
CA THR A 413 10.53 -4.80 40.58
C THR A 413 9.16 -5.32 40.15
N PRO A 414 8.06 -4.62 40.50
CA PRO A 414 6.73 -4.96 39.99
C PRO A 414 6.67 -5.09 38.46
N ASP A 415 7.55 -4.39 37.74
CA ASP A 415 7.68 -4.45 36.28
C ASP A 415 8.01 -5.86 35.76
N ALA A 416 8.60 -6.73 36.59
CA ALA A 416 8.91 -8.10 36.16
C ALA A 416 7.64 -8.91 35.91
N ILE A 417 6.67 -8.86 36.84
CA ILE A 417 5.36 -9.49 36.66
C ILE A 417 4.55 -8.75 35.60
N ASP A 418 4.58 -7.41 35.58
CA ASP A 418 3.87 -6.63 34.56
C ASP A 418 4.35 -6.99 33.15
N THR A 419 5.66 -7.12 32.96
CA THR A 419 6.27 -7.52 31.68
C THR A 419 5.90 -8.97 31.36
N ALA A 420 6.07 -9.92 32.28
CA ALA A 420 5.70 -11.31 32.04
C ALA A 420 4.21 -11.45 31.65
N ALA A 421 3.34 -10.70 32.32
CA ALA A 421 1.91 -10.69 32.03
C ALA A 421 1.58 -10.08 30.66
N ALA A 422 2.23 -8.97 30.31
CA ALA A 422 2.08 -8.31 29.01
C ALA A 422 2.47 -9.20 27.82
N PHE A 423 3.33 -10.20 28.02
CA PHE A 423 3.78 -11.16 27.02
C PHE A 423 3.14 -12.56 27.16
N GLY A 424 2.19 -12.75 28.08
CA GLY A 424 1.46 -14.02 28.23
C GLY A 424 2.27 -15.14 28.88
N GLN A 425 3.32 -14.79 29.64
CA GLN A 425 4.25 -15.76 30.22
C GLN A 425 3.76 -16.26 31.59
N LEU A 426 2.66 -17.04 31.60
CA LEU A 426 1.99 -17.50 32.83
C LEU A 426 2.93 -18.22 33.81
N GLU A 427 3.84 -19.05 33.31
CA GLU A 427 4.75 -19.83 34.16
C GLU A 427 5.78 -18.93 34.87
N ILE A 428 6.24 -17.86 34.20
CA ILE A 428 7.08 -16.84 34.83
C ILE A 428 6.27 -16.04 35.86
N VAL A 429 5.03 -15.66 35.53
CA VAL A 429 4.13 -14.97 36.47
C VAL A 429 3.90 -15.80 37.74
N ARG A 430 3.63 -17.11 37.59
CA ARG A 430 3.47 -18.05 38.72
C ARG A 430 4.73 -18.15 39.57
N PHE A 431 5.88 -18.32 38.92
CA PHE A 431 7.16 -18.39 39.59
C PHE A 431 7.44 -17.13 40.41
N LEU A 432 7.34 -15.94 39.81
CA LEU A 432 7.58 -14.68 40.48
C LEU A 432 6.57 -14.44 41.61
N HIS A 433 5.29 -14.75 41.38
CA HIS A 433 4.26 -14.64 42.42
C HIS A 433 4.54 -15.51 43.66
N GLN A 434 5.04 -16.73 43.48
CA GLN A 434 5.30 -17.68 44.58
C GLN A 434 6.60 -17.39 45.32
N THR A 435 7.58 -16.78 44.66
CA THR A 435 8.96 -16.63 45.17
C THR A 435 9.34 -15.21 45.56
N ARG A 436 8.60 -14.21 45.09
CA ARG A 436 8.88 -12.78 45.30
C ARG A 436 7.70 -12.08 45.97
N THR A 437 7.98 -10.94 46.61
CA THR A 437 7.01 -10.20 47.44
C THR A 437 6.66 -8.82 46.90
N GLU A 438 7.39 -8.33 45.89
CA GLU A 438 7.28 -7.00 45.30
C GLU A 438 5.92 -6.78 44.62
N GLY A 439 5.29 -7.86 44.16
CA GLY A 439 3.98 -7.83 43.53
C GLY A 439 4.00 -7.37 42.09
N CYS A 440 2.87 -6.86 41.61
CA CYS A 440 2.71 -6.30 40.28
C CYS A 440 1.99 -4.96 40.37
N THR A 441 1.78 -4.28 39.25
CA THR A 441 0.89 -3.12 39.18
C THR A 441 -0.41 -3.49 38.45
N THR A 442 -1.32 -2.53 38.32
CA THR A 442 -2.50 -2.67 37.47
C THR A 442 -2.15 -2.87 35.98
N ALA A 443 -0.93 -2.51 35.57
CA ALA A 443 -0.45 -2.71 34.21
C ALA A 443 -0.35 -4.20 33.83
N ALA A 444 -0.05 -5.11 34.77
CA ALA A 444 -0.02 -6.54 34.49
C ALA A 444 -1.34 -7.04 33.90
N MET A 445 -2.46 -6.77 34.58
CA MET A 445 -3.77 -7.23 34.14
C MET A 445 -4.28 -6.43 32.95
N ASP A 446 -4.02 -5.11 32.89
CA ASP A 446 -4.39 -4.27 31.75
C ASP A 446 -3.73 -4.74 30.44
N MET A 447 -2.42 -5.01 30.46
CA MET A 447 -1.68 -5.43 29.27
C MET A 447 -1.94 -6.89 28.90
N ALA A 448 -2.09 -7.78 29.89
CA ALA A 448 -2.52 -9.15 29.63
C ALA A 448 -3.89 -9.19 28.96
N ALA A 449 -4.82 -8.35 29.43
CA ALA A 449 -6.15 -8.26 28.83
C ALA A 449 -6.12 -7.63 27.42
N ALA A 450 -5.33 -6.58 27.23
CA ALA A 450 -5.15 -5.95 25.92
C ALA A 450 -4.64 -6.92 24.84
N ASN A 451 -3.83 -7.91 25.23
CA ASN A 451 -3.26 -8.91 24.32
C ASN A 451 -4.02 -10.25 24.31
N GLY A 452 -5.09 -10.39 25.08
CA GLY A 452 -5.94 -11.59 25.10
C GLY A 452 -5.34 -12.79 25.83
N PHE A 453 -4.45 -12.57 26.81
CA PHE A 453 -3.86 -13.64 27.62
C PHE A 453 -4.78 -14.03 28.78
N ASP A 454 -5.87 -14.74 28.45
CA ASP A 454 -6.94 -15.13 29.37
C ASP A 454 -6.45 -15.89 30.62
N ASP A 455 -5.49 -16.77 30.44
CA ASP A 455 -4.90 -17.60 31.48
C ASP A 455 -4.13 -16.77 32.51
N VAL A 456 -3.38 -15.78 32.04
CA VAL A 456 -2.70 -14.78 32.88
C VAL A 456 -3.71 -13.88 33.59
N VAL A 457 -4.73 -13.38 32.89
CA VAL A 457 -5.76 -12.52 33.50
C VAL A 457 -6.50 -13.25 34.62
N ARG A 458 -6.88 -14.51 34.40
CA ARG A 458 -7.52 -15.37 35.41
C ARG A 458 -6.61 -15.61 36.61
N PHE A 459 -5.34 -15.95 36.35
CA PHE A 459 -4.37 -16.17 37.43
C PHE A 459 -4.18 -14.91 38.29
N LEU A 460 -3.97 -13.75 37.66
CA LEU A 460 -3.82 -12.48 38.37
C LEU A 460 -5.09 -12.13 39.14
N HIS A 461 -6.27 -12.36 38.57
CA HIS A 461 -7.54 -12.13 39.26
C HIS A 461 -7.70 -12.99 40.53
N GLU A 462 -7.37 -14.28 40.45
CA GLU A 462 -7.54 -15.23 41.55
C GLU A 462 -6.49 -15.07 42.66
N ASN A 463 -5.28 -14.59 42.33
CA ASN A 463 -4.13 -14.64 43.23
C ASN A 463 -3.58 -13.26 43.62
N ARG A 464 -4.04 -12.16 43.00
CA ARG A 464 -3.56 -10.79 43.26
C ARG A 464 -4.70 -9.83 43.57
N THR A 465 -4.39 -8.75 44.29
CA THR A 465 -5.38 -7.77 44.77
C THR A 465 -5.28 -6.42 44.06
N GLU A 466 -4.21 -6.17 43.31
CA GLU A 466 -3.94 -4.92 42.59
C GLU A 466 -5.02 -4.58 41.56
N GLY A 467 -5.59 -5.60 40.92
CA GLY A 467 -6.69 -5.45 39.98
C GLY A 467 -6.28 -4.92 38.61
N CYS A 468 -7.22 -4.29 37.92
CA CYS A 468 -7.01 -3.66 36.62
C CYS A 468 -7.55 -2.22 36.63
N THR A 469 -7.39 -1.52 35.51
CA THR A 469 -8.10 -0.26 35.26
C THR A 469 -9.16 -0.47 34.17
N THR A 470 -9.89 0.58 33.82
CA THR A 470 -10.83 0.54 32.68
C THR A 470 -10.14 0.21 31.35
N LYS A 471 -8.81 0.41 31.26
CA LYS A 471 -8.02 0.08 30.07
C LYS A 471 -8.05 -1.40 29.73
N ALA A 472 -8.16 -2.30 30.72
CA ALA A 472 -8.23 -3.73 30.47
C ALA A 472 -9.39 -4.08 29.53
N MET A 473 -10.62 -3.62 29.87
CA MET A 473 -11.79 -3.87 29.04
C MET A 473 -11.78 -3.04 27.75
N ASP A 474 -11.37 -1.77 27.80
CA ASP A 474 -11.32 -0.90 26.62
C ASP A 474 -10.37 -1.47 25.54
N GLN A 475 -9.18 -1.92 25.93
CA GLN A 475 -8.19 -2.48 24.99
C GLN A 475 -8.53 -3.90 24.56
N ALA A 476 -9.09 -4.74 25.45
CA ALA A 476 -9.60 -6.06 25.06
C ALA A 476 -10.70 -5.94 23.99
N ALA A 477 -11.59 -4.95 24.13
CA ALA A 477 -12.64 -4.66 23.14
C ALA A 477 -12.05 -4.21 21.80
N ARG A 478 -11.10 -3.27 21.84
CA ARG A 478 -10.38 -2.75 20.66
C ARG A 478 -9.68 -3.85 19.86
N ASN A 479 -8.99 -4.75 20.54
CA ASN A 479 -8.17 -5.80 19.93
C ASN A 479 -8.94 -7.10 19.62
N GLY A 480 -10.21 -7.19 20.02
CA GLY A 480 -11.09 -8.29 19.63
C GLY A 480 -11.08 -9.50 20.54
N HIS A 481 -10.73 -9.34 21.82
CA HIS A 481 -10.62 -10.41 22.83
C HIS A 481 -11.91 -10.55 23.65
N LEU A 482 -12.92 -11.22 23.07
CA LEU A 482 -14.26 -11.36 23.67
C LEU A 482 -14.24 -12.14 25.00
N GLU A 483 -13.52 -13.26 25.05
CA GLU A 483 -13.44 -14.15 26.21
C GLU A 483 -12.85 -13.43 27.43
N THR A 484 -11.76 -12.69 27.23
CA THR A 484 -11.15 -11.84 28.24
C THR A 484 -12.13 -10.78 28.74
N LEU A 485 -12.83 -10.13 27.81
CA LEU A 485 -13.77 -9.07 28.09
C LEU A 485 -14.98 -9.57 28.89
N GLN A 486 -15.52 -10.74 28.55
CA GLN A 486 -16.59 -11.42 29.30
C GLN A 486 -16.13 -11.79 30.71
N PHE A 487 -14.91 -12.30 30.85
CA PHE A 487 -14.34 -12.65 32.14
C PHE A 487 -14.20 -11.41 33.04
N LEU A 488 -13.62 -10.34 32.53
CA LEU A 488 -13.47 -9.07 33.25
C LEU A 488 -14.82 -8.49 33.63
N HIS A 489 -15.80 -8.49 32.72
CA HIS A 489 -17.16 -8.02 33.01
C HIS A 489 -17.80 -8.77 34.18
N LEU A 490 -17.65 -10.09 34.23
CA LEU A 490 -18.31 -10.93 35.24
C LEU A 490 -17.62 -10.89 36.61
N HIS A 491 -16.30 -10.70 36.65
CA HIS A 491 -15.52 -10.88 37.88
C HIS A 491 -14.84 -9.59 38.40
N ARG A 492 -14.83 -8.49 37.62
CA ARG A 492 -14.24 -7.20 37.99
C ARG A 492 -15.30 -6.10 38.06
N HIS A 493 -15.01 -5.05 38.82
CA HIS A 493 -15.96 -3.96 39.09
C HIS A 493 -15.50 -2.61 38.52
N GLU A 494 -14.26 -2.54 38.01
CA GLU A 494 -13.68 -1.33 37.42
C GLU A 494 -14.41 -0.87 36.16
N GLY A 495 -14.95 -1.82 35.39
CA GLY A 495 -15.77 -1.55 34.21
C GLY A 495 -14.97 -1.10 32.98
N CYS A 496 -15.64 -0.43 32.06
CA CYS A 496 -15.05 0.11 30.84
C CYS A 496 -15.39 1.59 30.69
N THR A 497 -14.93 2.22 29.62
CA THR A 497 -15.36 3.55 29.22
C THR A 497 -16.14 3.49 27.90
N THR A 498 -16.61 4.63 27.40
CA THR A 498 -17.16 4.70 26.04
C THR A 498 -16.15 4.28 24.97
N GLN A 499 -14.84 4.28 25.28
CA GLN A 499 -13.81 3.80 24.37
C GLN A 499 -13.95 2.31 24.04
N ALA A 500 -14.43 1.46 24.95
CA ALA A 500 -14.62 0.04 24.65
C ALA A 500 -15.52 -0.17 23.43
N LEU A 501 -16.68 0.49 23.38
CA LEU A 501 -17.61 0.32 22.26
C LEU A 501 -17.16 1.12 21.03
N ASP A 502 -16.65 2.34 21.21
CA ASP A 502 -16.11 3.16 20.12
C ASP A 502 -14.96 2.46 19.38
N ASP A 503 -14.00 1.93 20.12
CA ASP A 503 -12.83 1.26 19.55
C ASP A 503 -13.18 -0.13 19.02
N ALA A 504 -14.08 -0.87 19.67
CA ALA A 504 -14.57 -2.14 19.12
C ALA A 504 -15.23 -1.92 17.75
N ALA A 505 -16.09 -0.91 17.62
CA ALA A 505 -16.76 -0.55 16.38
C ALA A 505 -15.80 -0.01 15.31
N SER A 506 -14.64 0.56 15.69
CA SER A 506 -13.69 1.18 14.77
C SER A 506 -12.54 0.28 14.33
N TYR A 507 -12.08 -0.63 15.20
CA TYR A 507 -10.83 -1.37 15.02
C TYR A 507 -11.00 -2.88 15.00
N SER A 508 -11.87 -3.44 15.85
CA SER A 508 -11.97 -4.91 16.01
C SER A 508 -12.70 -5.60 14.84
N GLY A 509 -13.73 -4.96 14.28
CA GLY A 509 -14.64 -5.58 13.31
C GLY A 509 -15.52 -6.71 13.88
N ARG A 510 -15.55 -6.86 15.21
CA ARG A 510 -16.21 -7.95 15.95
C ARG A 510 -17.58 -7.51 16.46
N LEU A 511 -18.64 -7.85 15.69
CA LEU A 511 -20.02 -7.51 16.04
C LEU A 511 -20.47 -8.15 17.37
N ASP A 512 -19.98 -9.35 17.67
CA ASP A 512 -20.18 -10.07 18.92
C ASP A 512 -19.72 -9.28 20.16
N ILE A 513 -18.58 -8.57 20.07
CA ILE A 513 -18.11 -7.69 21.15
C ILE A 513 -19.01 -6.46 21.29
N VAL A 514 -19.42 -5.85 20.17
CA VAL A 514 -20.32 -4.68 20.19
C VAL A 514 -21.69 -5.06 20.78
N GLN A 515 -22.22 -6.23 20.43
CA GLN A 515 -23.44 -6.79 21.01
C GLN A 515 -23.30 -7.00 22.51
N PHE A 516 -22.23 -7.68 22.92
CA PHE A 516 -21.96 -7.94 24.33
C PHE A 516 -21.88 -6.64 25.13
N LEU A 517 -21.11 -5.65 24.67
CA LEU A 517 -20.97 -4.37 25.34
C LEU A 517 -22.30 -3.61 25.39
N HIS A 518 -23.09 -3.63 24.31
CA HIS A 518 -24.41 -3.00 24.30
C HIS A 518 -25.38 -3.64 25.32
N GLU A 519 -25.42 -4.97 25.38
CA GLU A 519 -26.37 -5.71 26.23
C GLU A 519 -25.99 -5.69 27.71
N ASN A 520 -24.69 -5.62 28.03
CA ASN A 520 -24.19 -5.85 29.38
C ASN A 520 -23.53 -4.61 30.03
N ARG A 521 -23.26 -3.54 29.28
CA ARG A 521 -22.63 -2.30 29.77
C ARG A 521 -23.53 -1.09 29.56
N HIS A 522 -23.38 -0.08 30.42
CA HIS A 522 -24.25 1.10 30.46
C HIS A 522 -23.52 2.42 30.12
N GLU A 523 -22.19 2.36 29.96
CA GLU A 523 -21.34 3.49 29.59
C GLU A 523 -21.68 4.01 28.19
N GLY A 524 -22.13 3.11 27.31
CA GLY A 524 -22.56 3.42 25.96
C GLY A 524 -21.41 3.70 25.00
N CYS A 525 -21.66 4.58 24.02
CA CYS A 525 -20.72 4.91 22.96
C CYS A 525 -20.84 6.39 22.59
N THR A 526 -19.92 6.89 21.77
CA THR A 526 -20.01 8.23 21.18
C THR A 526 -20.28 8.14 19.68
N SER A 527 -20.35 9.28 18.99
CA SER A 527 -20.47 9.30 17.53
C SER A 527 -19.29 8.62 16.82
N LYS A 528 -18.15 8.45 17.50
CA LYS A 528 -16.97 7.77 16.97
C LYS A 528 -17.23 6.31 16.63
N ALA A 529 -18.05 5.61 17.40
CA ALA A 529 -18.45 4.23 17.08
C ALA A 529 -19.08 4.16 15.68
N MET A 530 -20.02 5.07 15.39
CA MET A 530 -20.69 5.13 14.10
C MET A 530 -19.73 5.56 12.97
N GLU A 531 -18.90 6.57 13.21
CA GLU A 531 -17.92 7.08 12.25
C GLU A 531 -16.91 5.99 11.84
N GLY A 532 -16.35 5.28 12.81
CA GLY A 532 -15.39 4.20 12.60
C GLY A 532 -16.03 2.97 11.95
N ALA A 533 -17.26 2.61 12.36
CA ALA A 533 -18.01 1.54 11.72
C ALA A 533 -18.30 1.87 10.25
N CYS A 534 -18.67 3.12 9.93
CA CYS A 534 -18.89 3.62 8.56
C CYS A 534 -17.62 3.59 7.69
N CYS A 535 -16.43 3.48 8.27
CA CYS A 535 -15.20 3.30 7.51
C CYS A 535 -14.99 1.85 7.06
N ARG A 536 -15.34 0.85 7.89
CA ARG A 536 -14.88 -0.54 7.68
C ARG A 536 -15.90 -1.67 7.91
N PHE A 537 -16.94 -1.49 8.73
CA PHE A 537 -17.79 -2.58 9.22
C PHE A 537 -19.29 -2.32 9.04
N PRO A 538 -19.89 -2.70 7.89
CA PRO A 538 -21.30 -2.42 7.60
C PRO A 538 -22.30 -3.09 8.56
N ALA A 539 -22.01 -4.33 9.00
CA ALA A 539 -22.87 -5.04 9.94
C ALA A 539 -22.95 -4.36 11.32
N ILE A 540 -21.88 -3.68 11.74
CA ILE A 540 -21.85 -2.91 12.99
C ILE A 540 -22.70 -1.64 12.82
N VAL A 541 -22.67 -0.99 11.66
CA VAL A 541 -23.50 0.20 11.39
C VAL A 541 -24.99 -0.13 11.50
N GLU A 542 -25.45 -1.22 10.87
CA GLU A 542 -26.85 -1.65 10.97
C GLU A 542 -27.27 -1.93 12.41
N TYR A 543 -26.40 -2.60 13.17
CA TYR A 543 -26.65 -2.88 14.58
C TYR A 543 -26.73 -1.61 15.43
N LEU A 544 -25.78 -0.69 15.27
CA LEU A 544 -25.76 0.58 15.99
C LEU A 544 -26.99 1.43 15.66
N LEU A 545 -27.38 1.53 14.38
CA LEU A 545 -28.58 2.30 13.99
C LEU A 545 -29.88 1.73 14.56
N ALA A 546 -29.97 0.40 14.73
CA ALA A 546 -31.16 -0.24 15.26
C ALA A 546 -31.28 -0.14 16.80
N HIS A 547 -30.15 -0.03 17.52
CA HIS A 547 -30.14 -0.19 18.99
C HIS A 547 -29.59 1.02 19.77
N ARG A 548 -29.05 2.04 19.10
CA ARG A 548 -28.35 3.18 19.72
C ARG A 548 -28.95 4.51 19.28
N SER A 549 -28.97 5.48 20.18
CA SER A 549 -29.61 6.80 19.98
C SER A 549 -28.64 7.97 20.00
N GLU A 550 -27.33 7.71 20.17
CA GLU A 550 -26.27 8.72 20.25
C GLU A 550 -26.03 9.47 18.93
N GLY A 551 -26.73 9.07 17.87
CA GLY A 551 -26.74 9.73 16.59
C GLY A 551 -25.45 9.52 15.81
N CYS A 552 -25.33 10.27 14.73
CA CYS A 552 -24.24 10.15 13.78
C CYS A 552 -23.75 11.55 13.39
N THR A 553 -22.47 11.71 13.08
CA THR A 553 -21.92 12.99 12.57
C THR A 553 -21.94 13.01 11.05
N PRO A 554 -21.83 14.19 10.40
CA PRO A 554 -21.64 14.28 8.95
C PRO A 554 -20.47 13.43 8.43
N GLN A 555 -19.44 13.22 9.26
CA GLN A 555 -18.28 12.39 8.90
C GLN A 555 -18.66 10.93 8.66
N ALA A 556 -19.63 10.38 9.39
CA ALA A 556 -20.12 9.01 9.16
C ALA A 556 -20.73 8.87 7.75
N LEU A 557 -21.49 9.88 7.30
CA LEU A 557 -22.06 9.91 5.96
C LEU A 557 -20.98 10.05 4.87
N VAL A 558 -19.96 10.89 5.10
CA VAL A 558 -18.79 11.01 4.21
C VAL A 558 -18.06 9.67 4.11
N ASN A 559 -17.75 9.01 5.23
CA ASN A 559 -17.05 7.73 5.25
C ASN A 559 -17.84 6.65 4.50
N ALA A 560 -19.16 6.56 4.70
CA ALA A 560 -20.01 5.62 4.00
C ALA A 560 -20.04 5.87 2.48
N VAL A 561 -20.08 7.15 2.05
CA VAL A 561 -20.00 7.53 0.64
C VAL A 561 -18.63 7.18 0.05
N GLU A 562 -17.53 7.51 0.73
CA GLU A 562 -16.17 7.25 0.23
C GLU A 562 -15.90 5.75 0.04
N ASN A 563 -16.52 4.90 0.86
CA ASN A 563 -16.44 3.45 0.75
C ASN A 563 -17.51 2.83 -0.19
N GLY A 564 -18.39 3.64 -0.78
CA GLY A 564 -19.40 3.21 -1.75
C GLY A 564 -20.58 2.43 -1.16
N TRP A 565 -20.87 2.58 0.13
CA TRP A 565 -21.89 1.80 0.82
C TRP A 565 -23.29 2.39 0.68
N LEU A 566 -23.87 2.25 -0.51
CA LEU A 566 -25.15 2.88 -0.87
C LEU A 566 -26.29 2.55 0.10
N GLN A 567 -26.38 1.30 0.57
CA GLN A 567 -27.40 0.86 1.51
C GLN A 567 -27.25 1.54 2.88
N ILE A 568 -26.01 1.73 3.34
CA ILE A 568 -25.73 2.43 4.59
C ILE A 568 -25.97 3.93 4.44
N VAL A 569 -25.60 4.53 3.31
CA VAL A 569 -25.93 5.93 3.00
C VAL A 569 -27.45 6.13 3.06
N GLN A 570 -28.23 5.23 2.45
CA GLN A 570 -29.69 5.28 2.52
C GLN A 570 -30.20 5.13 3.97
N CYS A 571 -29.64 4.18 4.72
CA CYS A 571 -30.02 3.93 6.12
C CYS A 571 -29.71 5.13 7.03
N LEU A 572 -28.52 5.74 6.89
CA LEU A 572 -28.09 6.93 7.63
C LEU A 572 -29.00 8.12 7.33
N LEU A 573 -29.37 8.35 6.07
CA LEU A 573 -30.28 9.43 5.69
C LEU A 573 -31.68 9.21 6.27
N GLN A 574 -32.17 7.96 6.32
CA GLN A 574 -33.47 7.63 6.91
C GLN A 574 -33.51 7.85 8.43
N HIS A 575 -32.45 7.47 9.15
CA HIS A 575 -32.41 7.51 10.61
C HIS A 575 -31.86 8.83 11.17
N CYS A 576 -31.00 9.54 10.42
CA CYS A 576 -30.41 10.84 10.76
C CYS A 576 -30.73 11.90 9.67
N PRO A 577 -31.98 12.38 9.53
CA PRO A 577 -32.36 13.32 8.45
C PRO A 577 -31.74 14.72 8.57
N GLU A 578 -31.25 15.10 9.76
CA GLU A 578 -30.68 16.42 10.04
C GLU A 578 -29.19 16.56 9.67
N LEU A 579 -28.54 15.48 9.20
CA LEU A 579 -27.13 15.53 8.82
C LEU A 579 -26.85 16.57 7.73
N ASP A 580 -25.70 17.23 7.85
CA ASP A 580 -25.12 17.97 6.74
C ASP A 580 -24.53 16.99 5.72
N ASP A 581 -25.11 16.99 4.52
CA ASP A 581 -24.75 16.13 3.40
C ASP A 581 -23.80 16.83 2.41
N THR A 582 -23.42 18.09 2.66
CA THR A 582 -22.63 18.89 1.73
C THR A 582 -21.29 18.23 1.39
N GLN A 583 -20.53 17.84 2.42
CA GLN A 583 -19.24 17.17 2.22
C GLN A 583 -19.40 15.77 1.61
N ALA A 584 -20.46 15.04 1.99
CA ALA A 584 -20.76 13.73 1.42
C ALA A 584 -21.10 13.83 -0.07
N MET A 585 -21.81 14.88 -0.50
CA MET A 585 -22.13 15.14 -1.89
C MET A 585 -20.86 15.47 -2.71
N VAL A 586 -19.96 16.28 -2.15
CA VAL A 586 -18.66 16.58 -2.78
C VAL A 586 -17.80 15.32 -2.89
N ALA A 587 -17.76 14.49 -1.85
CA ALA A 587 -17.05 13.20 -1.88
C ALA A 587 -17.64 12.24 -2.93
N ALA A 588 -18.96 12.14 -3.02
CA ALA A 588 -19.66 11.35 -4.02
C ALA A 588 -19.35 11.83 -5.45
N ALA A 589 -19.35 13.15 -5.66
CA ALA A 589 -19.02 13.77 -6.93
C ALA A 589 -17.56 13.48 -7.34
N LYS A 590 -16.62 13.61 -6.40
CA LYS A 590 -15.21 13.28 -6.60
C LYS A 590 -15.00 11.82 -7.00
N ARG A 591 -15.70 10.88 -6.36
CA ARG A 591 -15.58 9.43 -6.62
C ARG A 591 -16.41 8.95 -7.82
N GLY A 592 -17.35 9.76 -8.31
CA GLY A 592 -18.26 9.38 -9.39
C GLY A 592 -19.44 8.50 -8.97
N PHE A 593 -19.81 8.51 -7.69
CA PHE A 593 -20.91 7.70 -7.16
C PHE A 593 -22.27 8.36 -7.42
N VAL A 594 -22.71 8.36 -8.67
CA VAL A 594 -23.96 8.98 -9.13
C VAL A 594 -25.18 8.46 -8.38
N ALA A 595 -25.21 7.17 -7.99
CA ALA A 595 -26.31 6.61 -7.21
C ALA A 595 -26.40 7.25 -5.82
N ALA A 596 -25.27 7.46 -5.14
CA ALA A 596 -25.23 8.15 -3.86
C ALA A 596 -25.61 9.64 -4.03
N MET A 597 -25.12 10.30 -5.08
CA MET A 597 -25.50 11.68 -5.41
C MET A 597 -27.02 11.83 -5.62
N LYS A 598 -27.65 10.90 -6.36
CA LYS A 598 -29.11 10.88 -6.55
C LYS A 598 -29.85 10.70 -5.23
N LEU A 599 -29.38 9.80 -4.37
CA LEU A 599 -29.98 9.58 -3.05
C LEU A 599 -29.91 10.84 -2.17
N LEU A 600 -28.74 11.46 -2.08
CA LEU A 600 -28.53 12.69 -1.30
C LEU A 600 -29.44 13.82 -1.81
N VAL A 601 -29.56 13.99 -3.13
CA VAL A 601 -30.47 14.99 -3.73
C VAL A 601 -31.94 14.66 -3.50
N SER A 602 -32.33 13.39 -3.57
CA SER A 602 -33.74 12.99 -3.36
C SER A 602 -34.23 13.21 -1.94
N HIS A 603 -33.31 13.35 -0.97
CA HIS A 603 -33.63 13.45 0.45
C HIS A 603 -33.85 14.90 0.93
N ARG A 604 -33.55 15.93 0.10
CA ARG A 604 -33.76 17.36 0.45
C ARG A 604 -34.48 18.17 -0.63
N GLU A 605 -35.27 19.14 -0.18
CA GLU A 605 -35.82 20.23 -1.01
C GLU A 605 -34.70 21.24 -1.37
N THR A 606 -34.17 21.11 -2.60
CA THR A 606 -33.46 22.05 -3.52
C THR A 606 -32.69 23.32 -3.08
N CYS A 607 -32.82 23.88 -1.87
CA CYS A 607 -32.32 25.22 -1.54
C CYS A 607 -30.88 25.26 -0.95
N THR A 608 -30.42 24.26 -0.19
CA THR A 608 -29.04 24.23 0.36
C THR A 608 -27.99 23.73 -0.63
N LEU A 609 -28.39 22.92 -1.62
CA LEU A 609 -27.49 22.32 -2.63
C LEU A 609 -26.96 23.31 -3.68
N LYS A 610 -27.58 24.50 -3.84
CA LYS A 610 -27.18 25.46 -4.88
C LYS A 610 -25.78 26.04 -4.68
N ALA A 611 -25.32 26.16 -3.43
CA ALA A 611 -23.99 26.67 -3.11
C ALA A 611 -22.88 25.61 -3.36
N SER A 612 -23.19 24.32 -3.25
CA SER A 612 -22.22 23.22 -3.34
C SER A 612 -22.05 22.65 -4.76
N TRP A 613 -22.90 23.02 -5.73
CA TRP A 613 -22.76 22.52 -7.11
C TRP A 613 -21.44 22.88 -7.77
N LYS A 614 -20.94 24.09 -7.54
CA LYS A 614 -19.62 24.52 -8.06
C LYS A 614 -18.50 23.66 -7.47
N GLU A 615 -18.57 23.35 -6.18
CA GLU A 615 -17.61 22.49 -5.49
C GLU A 615 -17.73 21.03 -5.97
N CYS A 616 -18.96 20.54 -6.21
CA CYS A 616 -19.20 19.20 -6.75
C CYS A 616 -18.68 19.05 -8.18
N ILE A 617 -18.85 20.06 -9.04
CA ILE A 617 -18.29 20.05 -10.39
C ILE A 617 -16.76 20.06 -10.32
N ALA A 618 -16.17 20.97 -9.53
CA ALA A 618 -14.72 21.01 -9.34
C ALA A 618 -14.17 19.70 -8.78
N ALA A 619 -14.87 19.09 -7.82
CA ALA A 619 -14.52 17.81 -7.23
C ALA A 619 -14.65 16.65 -8.23
N ALA A 620 -15.73 16.61 -9.02
CA ALA A 620 -15.92 15.61 -10.07
C ALA A 620 -14.88 15.76 -11.19
N MET A 621 -14.49 16.98 -11.54
CA MET A 621 -13.40 17.26 -12.48
C MET A 621 -12.04 16.81 -11.91
N ASN A 622 -11.76 17.14 -10.65
CA ASN A 622 -10.54 16.72 -9.96
C ASN A 622 -10.46 15.19 -9.84
N GLY A 623 -11.59 14.53 -9.56
CA GLY A 623 -11.70 13.07 -9.50
C GLY A 623 -11.88 12.38 -10.87
N ARG A 624 -11.92 13.15 -11.97
CA ARG A 624 -12.15 12.66 -13.35
C ARG A 624 -13.42 11.80 -13.49
N ALA A 625 -14.43 12.08 -12.69
CA ALA A 625 -15.65 11.29 -12.56
C ALA A 625 -16.69 11.62 -13.66
N TYR A 626 -16.49 11.09 -14.87
CA TYR A 626 -17.32 11.41 -16.05
C TYR A 626 -18.82 11.27 -15.80
N PHE A 627 -19.28 10.15 -15.24
CA PHE A 627 -20.71 9.93 -15.00
C PHE A 627 -21.31 10.93 -14.00
N ALA A 628 -20.52 11.40 -13.03
CA ALA A 628 -20.95 12.47 -12.14
C ALA A 628 -21.01 13.83 -12.86
N ILE A 629 -20.03 14.13 -13.72
CA ILE A 629 -20.04 15.36 -14.56
C ILE A 629 -21.25 15.36 -15.49
N GLU A 630 -21.49 14.26 -16.20
CA GLU A 630 -22.62 14.09 -17.12
C GLU A 630 -23.95 14.23 -16.38
N TRP A 631 -24.08 13.56 -15.22
CA TRP A 631 -25.29 13.65 -14.41
C TRP A 631 -25.51 15.04 -13.82
N LEU A 632 -24.46 15.68 -13.28
CA LEU A 632 -24.51 17.06 -12.78
C LEU A 632 -24.91 18.02 -13.89
N TRP A 633 -24.37 17.88 -15.09
CA TRP A 633 -24.71 18.72 -16.24
C TRP A 633 -26.17 18.58 -16.66
N LYS A 634 -26.66 17.34 -16.80
CA LYS A 634 -28.07 17.08 -17.13
C LYS A 634 -29.02 17.61 -16.07
N THR A 635 -28.64 17.51 -14.79
CA THR A 635 -29.47 17.96 -13.66
C THR A 635 -29.42 19.49 -13.50
N LEU A 636 -28.30 20.13 -13.83
CA LEU A 636 -28.13 21.59 -13.80
C LEU A 636 -28.68 22.29 -15.06
N ALA A 637 -28.92 21.57 -16.15
CA ALA A 637 -29.57 22.13 -17.34
C ALA A 637 -30.98 22.69 -17.05
N ASP A 638 -31.64 22.22 -15.98
CA ASP A 638 -32.92 22.74 -15.47
C ASP A 638 -32.77 23.97 -14.54
N ILE A 639 -31.56 24.29 -14.05
CA ILE A 639 -31.29 25.41 -13.13
C ILE A 639 -30.41 26.43 -13.88
N GLN A 640 -31.01 27.52 -14.36
CA GLN A 640 -30.33 28.56 -15.14
C GLN A 640 -29.06 29.13 -14.44
N SER A 641 -27.89 28.56 -14.75
CA SER A 641 -26.62 29.30 -14.84
C SER A 641 -25.67 28.55 -15.76
N ARG A 642 -25.61 28.97 -17.03
CA ARG A 642 -24.59 28.52 -17.99
C ARG A 642 -23.22 29.08 -17.59
N ASP A 643 -22.46 28.35 -16.80
CA ASP A 643 -21.04 28.64 -16.61
C ASP A 643 -20.27 28.07 -17.82
N GLU A 644 -19.78 28.95 -18.69
CA GLU A 644 -19.09 28.59 -19.95
C GLU A 644 -17.90 27.64 -19.74
N ARG A 645 -17.28 27.63 -18.55
CA ARG A 645 -16.14 26.76 -18.22
C ARG A 645 -16.53 25.29 -18.10
N VAL A 646 -17.76 24.99 -17.68
CA VAL A 646 -18.28 23.62 -17.54
C VAL A 646 -18.72 23.09 -18.90
N GLY A 647 -19.28 23.97 -19.76
CA GLY A 647 -19.49 23.67 -21.18
C GLY A 647 -18.18 23.34 -21.89
N LEU A 648 -17.11 24.09 -21.61
CA LEU A 648 -15.78 23.84 -22.16
C LEU A 648 -15.20 22.49 -21.71
N ALA A 649 -15.37 22.12 -20.43
CA ALA A 649 -14.92 20.85 -19.87
C ALA A 649 -15.65 19.65 -20.49
N ILE A 650 -16.94 19.78 -20.78
CA ILE A 650 -17.73 18.74 -21.46
C ILE A 650 -17.34 18.65 -22.94
N THR A 651 -17.12 19.77 -23.63
CA THR A 651 -16.59 19.73 -25.02
C THR A 651 -15.17 19.17 -25.11
N LEU A 652 -14.33 19.36 -24.08
CA LEU A 652 -13.01 18.74 -23.97
C LEU A 652 -13.06 17.24 -23.60
N LEU A 653 -14.18 16.78 -23.02
CA LEU A 653 -14.41 15.37 -22.69
C LEU A 653 -15.20 14.62 -23.80
N GLU A 654 -16.00 15.32 -24.62
CA GLU A 654 -16.81 14.73 -25.69
C GLU A 654 -16.16 14.76 -27.09
N TRP A 655 -15.09 15.52 -27.35
CA TRP A 655 -14.45 15.59 -28.69
C TRP A 655 -12.91 15.50 -28.58
N SER A 656 -12.23 14.63 -29.33
CA SER A 656 -11.98 14.87 -30.77
C SER A 656 -11.97 13.60 -31.66
N PRO A 657 -13.00 13.42 -32.51
CA PRO A 657 -12.86 12.74 -33.79
C PRO A 657 -12.56 13.78 -34.88
N GLY A 658 -11.34 13.76 -35.42
CA GLY A 658 -11.02 14.45 -36.68
C GLY A 658 -10.57 15.91 -36.56
N SER A 659 -9.31 16.13 -36.18
CA SER A 659 -8.56 17.28 -36.67
C SER A 659 -7.17 16.80 -37.06
N SER A 660 -6.82 17.07 -38.32
CA SER A 660 -5.53 16.79 -38.94
C SER A 660 -4.36 17.11 -38.03
N TRP A 661 -3.40 16.19 -38.00
CA TRP A 661 -2.12 16.29 -37.31
C TRP A 661 -1.38 17.58 -37.64
N GLY A 662 -0.98 18.31 -36.60
CA GLY A 662 -0.20 19.53 -36.68
C GLY A 662 -0.48 20.41 -35.47
N GLU A 663 0.31 20.23 -34.41
CA GLU A 663 0.29 21.02 -33.16
C GLU A 663 -0.87 20.75 -32.19
N ALA A 664 -0.80 19.64 -31.46
CA ALA A 664 -1.40 19.60 -30.12
C ALA A 664 -0.43 20.27 -29.13
N PRO A 665 -0.85 21.23 -28.29
CA PRO A 665 -0.04 21.64 -27.16
C PRO A 665 -0.07 20.51 -26.12
N CYS A 666 0.93 19.63 -26.18
CA CYS A 666 1.30 18.71 -25.12
C CYS A 666 1.77 19.50 -23.90
N ALA A 667 0.82 20.00 -23.11
CA ALA A 667 1.02 20.41 -21.72
C ALA A 667 -0.35 20.71 -21.11
N TRP A 668 -0.86 19.79 -20.27
CA TRP A 668 -1.78 20.22 -19.22
C TRP A 668 -0.95 21.08 -18.25
N LYS A 669 -0.83 22.38 -18.53
CA LYS A 669 -0.32 23.30 -17.50
C LYS A 669 -1.26 23.20 -16.29
N PRO A 670 -0.73 23.16 -15.05
CA PRO A 670 -1.58 23.27 -13.87
C PRO A 670 -2.38 24.57 -13.99
N TRP A 671 -3.71 24.48 -13.82
CA TRP A 671 -4.55 25.69 -13.78
C TRP A 671 -4.10 26.55 -12.58
N PRO A 672 -4.02 27.89 -12.74
CA PRO A 672 -3.49 28.74 -11.69
C PRO A 672 -4.33 28.60 -10.42
N THR A 673 -3.65 28.35 -9.30
CA THR A 673 -4.22 28.41 -7.96
C THR A 673 -5.10 29.66 -7.81
N ILE A 674 -6.31 29.49 -7.28
CA ILE A 674 -7.20 30.59 -6.87
C ILE A 674 -6.53 31.32 -5.70
N ARG A 675 -5.57 32.20 -5.98
CA ARG A 675 -5.13 33.28 -5.09
C ARG A 675 -4.70 34.46 -5.94
N SER A 676 -5.42 35.57 -5.77
CA SER A 676 -5.20 36.94 -6.25
C SER A 676 -5.95 37.36 -7.53
N GLN A 677 -7.20 37.79 -7.33
CA GLN A 677 -7.86 38.81 -8.15
C GLN A 677 -8.61 39.81 -7.23
N VAL A 678 -7.86 40.36 -6.26
CA VAL A 678 -8.20 41.62 -5.58
C VAL A 678 -6.97 42.53 -5.73
N ALA A 679 -6.75 43.04 -6.94
CA ALA A 679 -5.87 44.17 -7.21
C ALA A 679 -5.98 44.54 -8.69
N LEU A 680 -6.84 45.50 -9.02
CA LEU A 680 -6.62 46.55 -10.03
C LEU A 680 -7.94 47.30 -10.23
N ASP A 681 -8.19 48.24 -9.31
CA ASP A 681 -9.07 49.37 -9.59
C ASP A 681 -8.53 50.60 -8.85
N ARG A 682 -7.37 51.08 -9.30
CA ARG A 682 -6.76 52.37 -8.90
C ARG A 682 -5.92 52.92 -10.05
N SER A 683 -6.58 53.36 -11.11
CA SER A 683 -6.01 54.32 -12.05
C SER A 683 -7.11 55.09 -12.77
N ASN A 684 -7.80 55.95 -12.01
CA ASN A 684 -8.59 57.05 -12.55
C ASN A 684 -8.59 58.17 -11.50
N LEU A 685 -7.53 58.98 -11.48
CA LEU A 685 -7.49 60.28 -10.83
C LEU A 685 -6.29 61.08 -11.36
N VAL A 686 -6.60 62.19 -12.05
CA VAL A 686 -5.75 63.37 -12.30
C VAL A 686 -4.64 63.16 -13.35
N THR A 687 -4.68 63.81 -14.52
CA THR A 687 -4.38 65.23 -14.70
C THR A 687 -5.11 65.83 -15.91
N GLY A 688 -5.83 66.92 -15.68
CA GLY A 688 -6.17 67.88 -16.73
C GLY A 688 -5.13 68.98 -16.80
N THR A 689 -4.83 69.47 -18.00
CA THR A 689 -4.44 70.87 -18.30
C THR A 689 -4.49 71.14 -19.81
N SER A 690 -5.36 72.09 -20.20
CA SER A 690 -5.29 73.10 -21.29
C SER A 690 -4.77 72.69 -22.69
N GLY A 691 -5.56 72.77 -23.78
CA GLY A 691 -6.02 73.99 -24.49
C GLY A 691 -5.10 74.28 -25.70
N PRO A 692 -5.49 74.98 -26.79
CA PRO A 692 -6.68 75.80 -27.05
C PRO A 692 -7.76 75.14 -27.93
#